data_AF-A0A5M3X2H3-F1
#
_entry.id   AF-A0A5M3X2H3-F1
#
_cell.length_a   1.000
_cell.length_b   1.000
_cell.length_c   1.000
_cell.angle_alpha   90.00
_cell.angle_beta   90.00
_cell.angle_gamma   90.00
#
_symmetry.space_group_name_H-M   'P 1'
#
loop_
_entity.id
_entity.type
_entity.pdbx_description
1 polymer ?
#
loop_
_entity_poly.entity_id
_entity_poly.type
_entity_poly.pdbx_seq_one_letter_code
_entity_poly.pdbx_strand_id
1 'polypeptide(L)'
;MVIRLPMDMSDPAARVRMEKLFSAAWSLKRALQRDASDRVAAYWAGVHRRRDDAKAWRVGLGLSRDGLEHAAYAHLENSGHLRHHLSKALAMHLADEVWTGVDRHLFPDATGRRAGRPKIGSWWAFTRIPGRARSHTQERKWETFRLAGTLQGHLDAYAAPGIPGARGASWRGRQRTAASVTVADALAMPAGTSVLAQPRHLSAPAMLSGTVETGKHAASGRRVMRAASWWDHAGPLTVVYTSAHADDLAIPVRLPPGAGRWGRVVYFLDRPHLWHKIDMVRRRKASAPGGWTYEAHLMILDRGYASAASRHRRERAAALERRAGIDGNVSNLSVFSAPAALGGSRTACPSPSGTDGSTAGGVGVVGVGGVAATLVTLTMAEQARLERERRKAKGRARALERSRRAANRDRYRPSTRQETRAQRRASKGLLERQVALPKGPRVANKRGAPSNAYRTDTLTTTYRRIRTRHAQASRSFAEARQNRARQVAARIVAVHGANLVIEDCDIRTWTRLWGRGVARFTPGMLIAALKHEAAACGGRLLRASTTQTALSQHCLCGARVAKSLAQREHRCPACGLTAPRDLVSAALASCITLTDPDDPGTARVDYTRAAHLFDTYSIQGLQEVLSESTAASPSPACRVGRDHAAATPVASAQRSAGTCGAPTPDETPTRGTTPDRCSRNPDYPDFRDSS
;
A
#
# COMPACT_ATOMS: atom_id res chain seq x y z
N MET A 1 -10.22 -3.34 6.26
CA MET A 1 -9.62 -3.29 4.90
C MET A 1 -9.88 -1.91 4.27
N VAL A 2 -9.17 -1.51 3.20
CA VAL A 2 -9.38 -0.21 2.52
C VAL A 2 -9.61 -0.38 1.01
N ILE A 3 -10.60 0.32 0.46
CA ILE A 3 -10.78 0.50 -0.98
C ILE A 3 -10.35 1.91 -1.33
N ARG A 4 -9.54 2.03 -2.38
CA ARG A 4 -9.06 3.32 -2.88
C ARG A 4 -9.84 3.67 -4.13
N LEU A 5 -10.58 4.75 -4.08
CA LEU A 5 -11.27 5.32 -5.24
C LEU A 5 -10.47 6.55 -5.69
N PRO A 6 -9.81 6.52 -6.87
CA PRO A 6 -9.19 7.70 -7.43
C PRO A 6 -10.23 8.77 -7.68
N MET A 7 -9.92 10.00 -7.30
CA MET A 7 -10.79 11.15 -7.53
C MET A 7 -10.32 11.94 -8.75
N ASP A 8 -11.27 12.41 -9.56
CA ASP A 8 -10.97 13.26 -10.69
C ASP A 8 -10.81 14.72 -10.24
N MET A 9 -9.57 15.20 -10.26
CA MET A 9 -9.22 16.58 -9.88
C MET A 9 -8.84 17.40 -11.12
N SER A 10 -9.50 17.12 -12.25
CA SER A 10 -9.28 17.83 -13.51
C SER A 10 -9.78 19.26 -13.44
N ASP A 11 -10.89 19.49 -12.74
CA ASP A 11 -11.45 20.82 -12.51
C ASP A 11 -10.48 21.67 -11.64
N PRO A 12 -9.95 22.79 -12.17
CA PRO A 12 -9.09 23.68 -11.40
C PRO A 12 -9.76 24.24 -10.14
N ALA A 13 -11.05 24.52 -10.17
CA ALA A 13 -11.77 25.11 -9.03
C ALA A 13 -11.87 24.10 -7.87
N ALA A 14 -12.36 22.88 -8.14
CA ALA A 14 -12.37 21.80 -7.17
C ALA A 14 -10.96 21.49 -6.63
N ARG A 15 -9.93 21.54 -7.47
CA ARG A 15 -8.53 21.34 -7.06
C ARG A 15 -8.06 22.39 -6.06
N VAL A 16 -8.30 23.67 -6.34
CA VAL A 16 -7.94 24.76 -5.41
C VAL A 16 -8.68 24.60 -4.08
N ARG A 17 -9.98 24.27 -4.12
CA ARG A 17 -10.77 24.03 -2.90
C ARG A 17 -10.26 22.84 -2.09
N MET A 18 -9.89 21.73 -2.75
CA MET A 18 -9.27 20.57 -2.10
C MET A 18 -7.91 20.91 -1.48
N GLU A 19 -7.07 21.69 -2.18
CA GLU A 19 -5.78 22.14 -1.64
C GLU A 19 -5.96 23.04 -0.40
N LYS A 20 -6.93 23.96 -0.43
CA LYS A 20 -7.32 24.79 0.72
C LYS A 20 -7.84 23.95 1.89
N LEU A 21 -8.66 22.94 1.62
CA LEU A 21 -9.15 21.99 2.64
C LEU A 21 -7.99 21.27 3.34
N PHE A 22 -7.04 20.72 2.57
CA PHE A 22 -5.85 20.10 3.15
C PHE A 22 -5.00 21.11 3.93
N SER A 23 -4.81 22.32 3.40
CA SER A 23 -4.02 23.39 4.03
C SER A 23 -4.60 23.77 5.38
N ALA A 24 -5.90 24.05 5.43
CA ALA A 24 -6.61 24.38 6.65
C ALA A 24 -6.56 23.23 7.66
N ALA A 25 -6.82 21.99 7.23
CA ALA A 25 -6.76 20.81 8.09
C ALA A 25 -5.36 20.60 8.68
N TRP A 26 -4.30 20.87 7.90
CA TRP A 26 -2.93 20.81 8.38
C TRP A 26 -2.62 21.90 9.40
N SER A 27 -3.00 23.15 9.12
CA SER A 27 -2.80 24.28 10.04
C SER A 27 -3.43 23.98 11.40
N LEU A 28 -4.67 23.51 11.41
CA LEU A 28 -5.37 23.12 12.63
C LEU A 28 -4.67 21.95 13.34
N LYS A 29 -4.35 20.87 12.62
CA LYS A 29 -3.66 19.71 13.21
C LYS A 29 -2.29 20.09 13.78
N ARG A 30 -1.54 20.96 13.11
CA ARG A 30 -0.23 21.42 13.56
C ARG A 30 -0.33 22.26 14.82
N ALA A 31 -1.33 23.14 14.91
CA ALA A 31 -1.62 23.89 16.15
C ALA A 31 -1.94 22.94 17.30
N LEU A 32 -2.86 21.98 17.07
CA LEU A 32 -3.20 20.94 18.04
C LEU A 32 -2.01 20.09 18.46
N GLN A 33 -1.11 19.74 17.54
CA GLN A 33 0.10 18.97 17.87
C GLN A 33 1.07 19.75 18.74
N ARG A 34 1.15 21.08 18.59
CA ARG A 34 1.95 21.95 19.47
C ARG A 34 1.33 22.03 20.85
N ASP A 35 0.05 22.37 20.92
CA ASP A 35 -0.70 22.44 22.18
C ASP A 35 -0.63 21.11 22.95
N ALA A 36 -0.87 19.98 22.28
CA ALA A 36 -0.71 18.66 22.88
C ALA A 36 0.73 18.37 23.34
N SER A 37 1.75 18.80 22.58
CA SER A 37 3.15 18.64 22.97
C SER A 37 3.48 19.44 24.22
N ASP A 38 2.97 20.67 24.32
CA ASP A 38 3.19 21.57 25.46
C ASP A 38 2.49 21.04 26.71
N ARG A 39 1.24 20.59 26.58
CA ARG A 39 0.50 19.91 27.66
C ARG A 39 1.23 18.65 28.14
N VAL A 40 1.75 17.82 27.23
CA VAL A 40 2.54 16.63 27.59
C VAL A 40 3.84 17.02 28.31
N ALA A 41 4.51 18.09 27.86
CA ALA A 41 5.72 18.58 28.53
C ALA A 41 5.41 19.04 29.96
N ALA A 42 4.32 19.79 30.16
CA ALA A 42 3.84 20.23 31.46
C ALA A 42 3.47 19.04 32.37
N TYR A 43 2.82 18.01 31.82
CA TYR A 43 2.50 16.80 32.56
C TYR A 43 3.75 16.15 33.16
N TRP A 44 4.79 15.94 32.35
CA TRP A 44 6.03 15.32 32.83
C TRP A 44 6.83 16.20 33.79
N ALA A 45 6.81 17.53 33.59
CA ALA A 45 7.46 18.50 34.47
C ALA A 45 6.81 18.56 35.87
N GLY A 46 5.49 18.33 35.98
CA GLY A 46 4.76 18.30 37.25
C GLY A 46 4.98 17.03 38.07
N VAL A 47 6.22 16.76 38.50
CA VAL A 47 6.60 15.52 39.21
C VAL A 47 5.77 15.31 40.49
N HIS A 48 5.64 16.35 41.33
CA HIS A 48 4.87 16.28 42.58
C HIS A 48 3.39 16.01 42.31
N ARG A 49 2.74 16.82 41.46
CA ARG A 49 1.33 16.65 41.09
C ARG A 49 1.03 15.28 40.49
N ARG A 50 1.96 14.70 39.73
CA ARG A 50 1.82 13.32 39.19
C ARG A 50 1.90 12.26 40.28
N ARG A 51 2.73 12.47 41.30
CA ARG A 51 2.85 11.55 42.45
C ARG A 51 1.59 11.60 43.30
N ASP A 52 1.01 12.79 43.48
CA ASP A 52 -0.19 13.00 44.29
C ASP A 52 -1.44 12.47 43.59
N ASP A 53 -1.75 12.96 42.38
CA ASP A 53 -2.83 12.44 41.53
C ASP A 53 -2.54 12.68 40.05
N ALA A 54 -1.93 11.69 39.42
CA ALA A 54 -1.65 11.71 37.98
C ALA A 54 -2.91 11.86 37.12
N LYS A 55 -4.08 11.38 37.56
CA LYS A 55 -5.32 11.48 36.78
C LYS A 55 -5.87 12.89 36.84
N ALA A 56 -6.01 13.48 38.04
CA ALA A 56 -6.45 14.86 38.20
C ALA A 56 -5.50 15.83 37.49
N TRP A 57 -4.19 15.61 37.57
CA TRP A 57 -3.22 16.45 36.87
C TRP A 57 -3.37 16.38 35.33
N ARG A 58 -3.62 15.20 34.76
CA ARG A 58 -3.92 15.08 33.32
C ARG A 58 -5.20 15.83 32.94
N VAL A 59 -6.26 15.68 33.74
CA VAL A 59 -7.56 16.35 33.48
C VAL A 59 -7.39 17.87 33.53
N GLY A 60 -6.67 18.39 34.54
CA GLY A 60 -6.39 19.83 34.66
C GLY A 60 -5.59 20.41 33.50
N LEU A 61 -4.74 19.60 32.85
CA LEU A 61 -4.02 19.98 31.63
C LEU A 61 -4.84 19.78 30.35
N GLY A 62 -6.08 19.27 30.44
CA GLY A 62 -6.87 18.88 29.28
C GLY A 62 -6.22 17.79 28.44
N LEU A 63 -5.42 16.90 29.05
CA LEU A 63 -4.85 15.70 28.42
C LEU A 63 -5.88 14.56 28.44
N SER A 64 -6.96 14.77 27.71
CA SER A 64 -8.00 13.79 27.42
C SER A 64 -8.43 13.92 25.96
N ARG A 65 -9.20 12.93 25.47
CA ARG A 65 -9.84 13.02 24.17
C ARG A 65 -10.66 14.30 24.05
N ASP A 66 -11.59 14.49 24.98
CA ASP A 66 -12.50 15.65 24.99
C ASP A 66 -11.72 16.97 25.14
N GLY A 67 -10.65 16.99 25.95
CA GLY A 67 -9.82 18.17 26.16
C GLY A 67 -9.12 18.64 24.88
N LEU A 68 -8.69 17.71 24.01
CA LEU A 68 -8.14 18.06 22.70
C LEU A 68 -9.22 18.38 21.67
N GLU A 69 -10.42 17.80 21.77
CA GLU A 69 -11.56 18.18 20.93
C GLU A 69 -12.00 19.62 21.20
N HIS A 70 -12.11 20.04 22.47
CA HIS A 70 -12.36 21.43 22.85
C HIS A 70 -11.26 22.38 22.38
N ALA A 71 -9.99 21.98 22.50
CA ALA A 71 -8.87 22.75 21.97
C ALA A 71 -8.95 22.94 20.45
N ALA A 72 -9.40 21.91 19.73
CA ALA A 72 -9.56 21.96 18.28
C ALA A 72 -10.66 22.94 17.89
N TYR A 73 -11.77 22.96 18.63
CA TYR A 73 -12.81 23.95 18.45
C TYR A 73 -12.28 25.35 18.73
N ALA A 74 -11.61 25.58 19.87
CA ALA A 74 -11.03 26.89 20.17
C ALA A 74 -10.08 27.38 19.06
N HIS A 75 -9.18 26.52 18.56
CA HIS A 75 -8.29 26.87 17.44
C HIS A 75 -9.04 27.18 16.15
N LEU A 76 -10.06 26.37 15.80
CA LEU A 76 -10.90 26.60 14.63
C LEU A 76 -11.65 27.94 14.76
N GLU A 77 -12.22 28.19 15.93
CA GLU A 77 -13.05 29.35 16.19
C GLU A 77 -12.24 30.65 16.20
N ASN A 78 -11.10 30.65 16.89
CA ASN A 78 -10.22 31.82 17.01
C ASN A 78 -9.53 32.18 15.68
N SER A 79 -9.38 31.22 14.77
CA SER A 79 -8.73 31.48 13.47
C SER A 79 -9.64 32.25 12.51
N GLY A 80 -10.97 32.08 12.59
CA GLY A 80 -11.96 32.65 11.67
C GLY A 80 -11.86 32.07 10.24
N HIS A 81 -10.75 32.33 9.54
CA HIS A 81 -10.52 31.93 8.15
C HIS A 81 -10.55 30.41 7.91
N LEU A 82 -10.20 29.59 8.93
CA LEU A 82 -10.25 28.14 8.83
C LEU A 82 -11.69 27.60 8.69
N ARG A 83 -12.69 28.34 9.19
CA ARG A 83 -14.11 27.94 9.13
C ARG A 83 -14.67 27.93 7.70
N HIS A 84 -14.08 28.72 6.79
CA HIS A 84 -14.45 28.66 5.36
C HIS A 84 -14.11 27.34 4.70
N HIS A 85 -13.30 26.50 5.35
CA HIS A 85 -12.80 25.24 4.79
C HIS A 85 -13.09 24.03 5.66
N LEU A 86 -13.12 24.18 6.99
CA LEU A 86 -13.29 23.07 7.94
C LEU A 86 -14.60 23.18 8.70
N SER A 87 -15.26 22.03 8.91
CA SER A 87 -16.35 21.89 9.87
C SER A 87 -15.84 21.56 11.28
N LYS A 88 -16.66 21.83 12.31
CA LYS A 88 -16.36 21.41 13.70
C LYS A 88 -16.14 19.90 13.80
N ALA A 89 -16.93 19.09 13.11
CA ALA A 89 -16.71 17.65 13.07
C ALA A 89 -15.34 17.26 12.50
N LEU A 90 -14.85 17.94 11.47
CA LEU A 90 -13.51 17.68 10.96
C LEU A 90 -12.42 18.07 11.97
N ALA A 91 -12.59 19.18 12.70
CA ALA A 91 -11.70 19.56 13.79
C ALA A 91 -11.64 18.46 14.87
N MET A 92 -12.80 17.90 15.26
CA MET A 92 -12.91 16.79 16.20
C MET A 92 -12.15 15.54 15.71
N HIS A 93 -12.28 15.18 14.43
CA HIS A 93 -11.56 14.01 13.86
C HIS A 93 -10.05 14.21 13.83
N LEU A 94 -9.58 15.43 13.59
CA LEU A 94 -8.16 15.76 13.67
C LEU A 94 -7.66 15.71 15.12
N ALA A 95 -8.47 16.14 16.09
CA ALA A 95 -8.17 16.04 17.52
C ALA A 95 -8.02 14.58 17.96
N ASP A 96 -8.96 13.71 17.59
CA ASP A 96 -8.92 12.27 17.90
C ASP A 96 -7.64 11.59 17.37
N GLU A 97 -7.19 11.98 16.17
CA GLU A 97 -5.93 11.48 15.61
C GLU A 97 -4.69 11.98 16.38
N VAL A 98 -4.71 13.22 16.89
CA VAL A 98 -3.64 13.75 17.75
C VAL A 98 -3.67 13.07 19.12
N TRP A 99 -4.86 12.91 19.71
CA TRP A 99 -5.07 12.19 20.97
C TRP A 99 -4.52 10.78 20.92
N THR A 100 -4.78 10.03 19.85
CA THR A 100 -4.24 8.67 19.68
C THR A 100 -2.70 8.61 19.82
N GLY A 101 -1.99 9.66 19.39
CA GLY A 101 -0.54 9.75 19.55
C GLY A 101 -0.12 10.10 20.98
N VAL A 102 -0.88 10.97 21.65
CA VAL A 102 -0.68 11.36 23.05
C VAL A 102 -0.97 10.18 23.99
N ASP A 103 -2.07 9.49 23.78
CA ASP A 103 -2.52 8.33 24.54
C ASP A 103 -1.44 7.23 24.61
N ARG A 104 -0.90 6.82 23.44
CA ARG A 104 0.19 5.84 23.37
C ARG A 104 1.48 6.29 24.06
N HIS A 105 1.68 7.59 24.26
CA HIS A 105 2.81 8.11 25.00
C HIS A 105 2.53 8.12 26.51
N LEU A 106 1.30 8.51 26.90
CA LEU A 106 0.84 8.61 28.28
C LEU A 106 0.50 7.27 28.92
N PHE A 107 0.28 6.21 28.14
CA PHE A 107 -0.08 4.89 28.64
C PHE A 107 0.78 3.80 27.97
N PRO A 108 1.24 2.80 28.74
CA PRO A 108 1.96 1.67 28.17
C PRO A 108 1.02 0.77 27.36
N ASP A 109 1.55 0.12 26.34
CA ASP A 109 0.87 -0.96 25.63
C ASP A 109 0.85 -2.25 26.46
N ALA A 110 0.23 -3.32 25.92
CA ALA A 110 0.15 -4.63 26.58
C ALA A 110 1.53 -5.25 26.90
N THR A 111 2.62 -4.75 26.32
CA THR A 111 4.01 -5.17 26.61
C THR A 111 4.70 -4.28 27.64
N GLY A 112 3.98 -3.35 28.26
CA GLY A 112 4.51 -2.38 29.21
C GLY A 112 5.27 -1.21 28.55
N ARG A 113 5.27 -1.11 27.22
CA ARG A 113 6.07 -0.12 26.48
C ARG A 113 5.25 1.09 26.08
N ARG A 114 5.84 2.29 26.21
CA ARG A 114 5.22 3.55 25.79
C ARG A 114 5.79 4.01 24.46
N ALA A 115 4.98 4.70 23.67
CA ALA A 115 5.48 5.46 22.54
C ALA A 115 6.33 6.65 23.02
N GLY A 116 7.29 7.07 22.20
CA GLY A 116 8.03 8.31 22.44
C GLY A 116 7.12 9.55 22.40
N ARG A 117 7.64 10.69 22.87
CA ARG A 117 6.89 11.96 22.88
C ARG A 117 6.24 12.25 21.52
N PRO A 118 4.97 12.71 21.48
CA PRO A 118 4.31 13.12 20.25
C PRO A 118 5.17 14.13 19.48
N LYS A 119 5.30 13.93 18.17
CA LYS A 119 6.08 14.82 17.30
C LYS A 119 5.15 15.64 16.43
N ILE A 120 5.48 16.91 16.26
CA ILE A 120 4.84 17.76 15.27
C ILE A 120 5.22 17.25 13.88
N GLY A 121 4.21 17.00 13.04
CA GLY A 121 4.41 16.51 11.69
C GLY A 121 4.97 17.57 10.74
N SER A 122 4.88 17.28 9.44
CA SER A 122 5.05 18.29 8.39
C SER A 122 3.90 18.20 7.40
N TRP A 123 3.62 19.31 6.71
CA TRP A 123 2.72 19.43 5.57
C TRP A 123 2.90 18.28 4.58
N TRP A 124 4.15 17.93 4.35
CA TRP A 124 4.56 16.90 3.40
C TRP A 124 4.26 15.47 3.86
N ALA A 125 4.21 15.24 5.17
CA ALA A 125 3.80 13.98 5.79
C ALA A 125 2.29 13.94 6.02
N PHE A 126 1.61 15.09 6.05
CA PHE A 126 0.17 15.18 6.14
C PHE A 126 -0.48 14.84 4.78
N THR A 127 -0.85 13.56 4.65
CA THR A 127 -1.41 13.00 3.41
C THR A 127 -2.83 12.51 3.54
N ARG A 128 -3.45 12.63 4.73
CA ARG A 128 -4.76 12.08 5.03
C ARG A 128 -5.54 13.04 5.91
N ILE A 129 -6.79 13.28 5.54
CA ILE A 129 -7.80 13.90 6.39
C ILE A 129 -8.77 12.78 6.81
N PRO A 130 -8.88 12.47 8.11
CA PRO A 130 -9.78 11.43 8.58
C PRO A 130 -11.24 11.86 8.40
N GLY A 131 -12.09 10.95 7.93
CA GLY A 131 -13.54 11.15 7.92
C GLY A 131 -14.22 10.65 9.18
N ARG A 132 -15.50 11.02 9.33
CA ARG A 132 -16.39 10.50 10.37
C ARG A 132 -16.75 9.05 10.13
N ALA A 133 -16.85 8.28 11.21
CA ALA A 133 -17.51 6.98 11.18
C ALA A 133 -19.01 7.13 10.84
N ARG A 134 -19.47 6.35 9.85
CA ARG A 134 -20.87 6.14 9.52
C ARG A 134 -21.59 5.53 10.72
N SER A 135 -22.82 5.96 10.94
CA SER A 135 -23.73 5.26 11.84
C SER A 135 -24.31 4.06 11.11
N HIS A 136 -24.18 2.88 11.71
CA HIS A 136 -24.81 1.67 11.18
C HIS A 136 -26.22 1.45 11.74
N THR A 137 -26.65 2.25 12.71
CA THR A 137 -27.97 2.16 13.36
C THR A 137 -28.92 3.30 13.00
N GLN A 138 -28.41 4.40 12.44
CA GLN A 138 -29.21 5.56 12.07
C GLN A 138 -29.05 5.82 10.58
N GLU A 139 -30.13 5.68 9.84
CA GLU A 139 -30.14 5.99 8.42
C GLU A 139 -29.88 7.48 8.20
N ARG A 140 -29.19 7.81 7.10
CA ARG A 140 -28.93 9.19 6.66
C ARG A 140 -28.27 10.09 7.71
N LYS A 141 -27.59 9.52 8.71
CA LYS A 141 -26.81 10.29 9.68
C LYS A 141 -25.68 11.03 8.96
N TRP A 142 -25.41 12.25 9.42
CA TRP A 142 -24.38 13.10 8.84
C TRP A 142 -22.98 12.45 8.83
N GLU A 143 -22.34 12.52 7.67
CA GLU A 143 -21.00 12.03 7.35
C GLU A 143 -20.15 13.19 6.87
N THR A 144 -18.88 13.28 7.29
CA THR A 144 -17.99 14.35 6.82
C THR A 144 -17.67 14.22 5.34
N PHE A 145 -17.32 13.01 4.90
CA PHE A 145 -17.12 12.69 3.49
C PHE A 145 -18.10 11.59 3.14
N ARG A 146 -18.96 11.86 2.17
CA ARG A 146 -19.96 10.90 1.67
C ARG A 146 -19.61 10.47 0.26
N LEU A 147 -19.90 9.21 -0.08
CA LEU A 147 -20.01 8.78 -1.46
C LEU A 147 -21.48 8.84 -1.88
N ALA A 148 -21.84 9.82 -2.69
CA ALA A 148 -23.16 9.97 -3.28
C ALA A 148 -23.21 9.32 -4.68
N GLY A 149 -24.40 9.02 -5.18
CA GLY A 149 -24.59 8.35 -6.47
C GLY A 149 -24.77 6.85 -6.32
N THR A 150 -25.01 6.18 -7.44
CA THR A 150 -25.16 4.72 -7.50
C THR A 150 -24.18 4.11 -8.50
N LEU A 151 -23.89 2.82 -8.34
CA LEU A 151 -23.07 2.12 -9.33
C LEU A 151 -23.77 2.05 -10.69
N GLN A 152 -25.10 1.90 -10.70
CA GLN A 152 -25.92 1.95 -11.91
C GLN A 152 -25.82 3.33 -12.58
N GLY A 153 -26.00 4.42 -11.84
CA GLY A 153 -25.84 5.77 -12.39
C GLY A 153 -24.42 6.06 -12.90
N HIS A 154 -23.41 5.39 -12.37
CA HIS A 154 -22.04 5.46 -12.89
C HIS A 154 -21.88 4.68 -14.23
N LEU A 155 -22.53 3.52 -14.36
CA LEU A 155 -22.60 2.78 -15.62
C LEU A 155 -23.38 3.55 -16.68
N ASP A 156 -24.54 4.09 -16.32
CA ASP A 156 -25.41 4.84 -17.24
C ASP A 156 -24.71 6.06 -17.86
N ALA A 157 -23.76 6.65 -17.11
CA ALA A 157 -22.96 7.80 -17.52
C ALA A 157 -21.72 7.41 -18.35
N TYR A 158 -21.11 6.25 -18.09
CA TYR A 158 -19.76 5.93 -18.61
C TYR A 158 -19.59 4.51 -19.16
N ALA A 159 -20.67 3.79 -19.49
CA ALA A 159 -20.60 2.46 -20.11
C ALA A 159 -19.70 2.48 -21.36
N ALA A 160 -18.90 1.44 -21.54
CA ALA A 160 -18.05 1.33 -22.72
C ALA A 160 -18.88 1.16 -24.00
N PRO A 161 -18.48 1.78 -25.12
CA PRO A 161 -19.15 1.58 -26.40
C PRO A 161 -19.01 0.13 -26.86
N GLY A 162 -20.06 -0.44 -27.45
CA GLY A 162 -20.07 -1.81 -27.98
C GLY A 162 -20.50 -2.89 -26.98
N ILE A 163 -20.86 -2.54 -25.75
CA ILE A 163 -21.58 -3.45 -24.86
C ILE A 163 -23.04 -3.58 -25.36
N PRO A 164 -23.62 -4.78 -25.48
CA PRO A 164 -25.05 -4.93 -25.79
C PRO A 164 -25.91 -4.14 -24.79
N GLY A 165 -26.71 -3.18 -25.28
CA GLY A 165 -27.50 -2.27 -24.44
C GLY A 165 -26.76 -1.00 -23.95
N ALA A 166 -25.48 -0.81 -24.24
CA ALA A 166 -24.80 0.46 -23.95
C ALA A 166 -25.20 1.53 -24.97
N ARG A 167 -25.71 2.65 -24.46
CA ARG A 167 -25.98 3.84 -25.27
C ARG A 167 -24.69 4.33 -25.92
N GLY A 168 -24.67 4.45 -27.25
CA GLY A 168 -23.83 5.47 -27.89
C GLY A 168 -24.40 6.83 -27.53
N ALA A 169 -23.58 7.75 -27.02
CA ALA A 169 -24.03 9.09 -26.67
C ALA A 169 -24.43 9.86 -27.94
N SER A 170 -25.70 9.81 -28.36
CA SER A 170 -26.27 10.77 -29.30
C SER A 170 -27.04 11.84 -28.52
N TRP A 171 -26.46 13.03 -28.44
CA TRP A 171 -27.05 14.21 -27.81
C TRP A 171 -28.00 14.90 -28.79
N ARG A 172 -28.99 14.19 -29.35
CA ARG A 172 -30.12 14.81 -30.07
C ARG A 172 -31.40 14.04 -29.78
N GLY A 173 -32.38 14.76 -29.26
CA GLY A 173 -33.63 14.24 -28.73
C GLY A 173 -34.36 13.32 -29.71
N ARG A 174 -34.47 12.05 -29.33
CA ARG A 174 -35.66 11.23 -29.58
C ARG A 174 -35.67 10.08 -28.59
N GLN A 175 -36.77 10.01 -27.86
CA GLN A 175 -37.09 8.99 -26.87
C GLN A 175 -37.22 7.64 -27.59
N ARG A 176 -36.22 6.76 -27.43
CA ARG A 176 -36.34 5.33 -27.74
C ARG A 176 -35.91 4.54 -26.50
N THR A 177 -36.86 3.82 -25.95
CA THR A 177 -36.73 2.89 -24.83
C THR A 177 -35.89 1.68 -25.24
N ALA A 178 -34.57 1.73 -25.01
CA ALA A 178 -33.69 0.58 -25.08
C ALA A 178 -33.02 0.39 -23.70
N ALA A 179 -32.98 -0.85 -23.22
CA ALA A 179 -32.51 -1.20 -21.88
C ALA A 179 -31.04 -0.80 -21.65
N SER A 180 -30.77 -0.06 -20.58
CA SER A 180 -29.42 0.29 -20.11
C SER A 180 -28.72 -0.94 -19.54
N VAL A 181 -27.42 -1.09 -19.82
CA VAL A 181 -26.55 -2.11 -19.21
C VAL A 181 -26.68 -2.09 -17.69
N THR A 182 -27.10 -3.20 -17.10
CA THR A 182 -27.26 -3.30 -15.64
C THR A 182 -25.93 -3.62 -14.95
N VAL A 183 -25.86 -3.38 -13.65
CA VAL A 183 -24.75 -3.85 -12.81
C VAL A 183 -24.56 -5.37 -12.93
N ALA A 184 -25.65 -6.14 -13.05
CA ALA A 184 -25.59 -7.59 -13.21
C ALA A 184 -24.96 -8.00 -14.55
N ASP A 185 -25.33 -7.32 -15.65
CA ASP A 185 -24.74 -7.57 -16.97
C ASP A 185 -23.23 -7.31 -16.95
N ALA A 186 -22.81 -6.20 -16.33
CA ALA A 186 -21.41 -5.83 -16.20
C ALA A 186 -20.59 -6.83 -15.35
N LEU A 187 -21.24 -7.56 -14.43
CA LEU A 187 -20.62 -8.63 -13.64
C LEU A 187 -20.46 -9.93 -14.43
N ALA A 188 -21.40 -10.24 -15.32
CA ALA A 188 -21.40 -11.45 -16.14
C ALA A 188 -20.36 -11.39 -17.28
N MET A 189 -19.79 -10.21 -17.55
CA MET A 189 -18.84 -10.03 -18.65
C MET A 189 -17.53 -10.82 -18.45
N PRO A 190 -16.98 -11.40 -19.54
CA PRO A 190 -15.68 -12.04 -19.51
C PRO A 190 -14.55 -11.11 -19.06
N ALA A 191 -13.57 -11.66 -18.34
CA ALA A 191 -12.37 -10.92 -17.99
C ALA A 191 -11.62 -10.48 -19.27
N GLY A 192 -11.23 -9.21 -19.32
CA GLY A 192 -10.61 -8.61 -20.52
C GLY A 192 -11.53 -7.64 -21.25
N THR A 193 -12.86 -7.77 -21.07
CA THR A 193 -13.85 -6.83 -21.61
C THR A 193 -13.80 -5.50 -20.87
N SER A 194 -13.92 -4.39 -21.61
CA SER A 194 -14.08 -3.06 -21.03
C SER A 194 -15.54 -2.82 -20.66
N VAL A 195 -15.81 -2.55 -19.39
CA VAL A 195 -17.12 -2.20 -18.84
C VAL A 195 -17.36 -0.69 -18.91
N LEU A 196 -16.32 0.12 -18.66
CA LEU A 196 -16.42 1.58 -18.66
C LEU A 196 -15.48 2.23 -19.67
N ALA A 197 -15.94 3.33 -20.29
CA ALA A 197 -15.16 4.27 -21.09
C ALA A 197 -15.22 5.67 -20.47
N GLN A 198 -14.58 5.83 -19.31
CA GLN A 198 -14.56 7.11 -18.60
C GLN A 198 -13.69 8.15 -19.34
N PRO A 199 -14.19 9.36 -19.62
CA PRO A 199 -13.40 10.41 -20.27
C PRO A 199 -12.23 10.88 -19.40
N ARG A 200 -11.29 11.59 -20.02
CA ARG A 200 -10.11 12.17 -19.32
C ARG A 200 -10.48 13.16 -18.23
N HIS A 201 -11.65 13.78 -18.35
CA HIS A 201 -12.19 14.73 -17.38
C HIS A 201 -13.61 14.28 -17.04
N LEU A 202 -13.89 14.09 -15.75
CA LEU A 202 -15.24 13.78 -15.29
C LEU A 202 -15.90 15.07 -14.84
N SER A 203 -17.09 15.37 -15.36
CA SER A 203 -17.88 16.50 -14.90
C SER A 203 -18.39 16.24 -13.48
N ALA A 204 -18.20 17.21 -12.58
CA ALA A 204 -18.82 17.16 -11.26
C ALA A 204 -20.34 17.26 -11.41
N PRO A 205 -21.13 16.36 -10.82
CA PRO A 205 -22.58 16.52 -10.81
C PRO A 205 -22.95 17.72 -9.95
N ALA A 206 -24.01 18.43 -10.34
CA ALA A 206 -24.68 19.40 -9.47
C ALA A 206 -25.61 18.65 -8.49
N MET A 207 -25.85 19.24 -7.31
CA MET A 207 -26.90 18.75 -6.42
C MET A 207 -28.24 18.87 -7.14
N LEU A 208 -29.13 17.88 -6.96
CA LEU A 208 -30.50 17.94 -7.45
C LEU A 208 -31.21 19.18 -6.88
N SER A 209 -31.80 19.99 -7.76
CA SER A 209 -32.70 21.06 -7.39
C SER A 209 -34.14 20.52 -7.25
N GLY A 210 -34.90 21.04 -6.29
CA GLY A 210 -36.32 20.69 -6.09
C GLY A 210 -36.63 19.97 -4.78
N THR A 211 -37.82 19.37 -4.71
CA THR A 211 -38.29 18.64 -3.52
C THR A 211 -38.52 17.17 -3.82
N VAL A 212 -38.24 16.32 -2.83
CA VAL A 212 -38.38 14.87 -2.88
C VAL A 212 -39.38 14.46 -1.81
N GLU A 213 -40.25 13.51 -2.16
CA GLU A 213 -41.21 12.93 -1.24
C GLU A 213 -40.51 12.14 -0.13
N THR A 214 -40.94 12.33 1.12
CA THR A 214 -40.32 11.68 2.29
C THR A 214 -40.90 10.30 2.60
N GLY A 215 -41.97 9.88 1.92
CA GLY A 215 -42.75 8.69 2.23
C GLY A 215 -43.63 8.83 3.48
N LYS A 216 -43.69 10.03 4.08
CA LYS A 216 -44.58 10.34 5.21
C LYS A 216 -45.79 11.12 4.72
N HIS A 217 -46.93 10.91 5.38
CA HIS A 217 -48.14 11.69 5.19
C HIS A 217 -48.35 12.64 6.38
N ALA A 218 -48.77 13.88 6.09
CA ALA A 218 -49.23 14.80 7.11
C ALA A 218 -50.59 14.33 7.66
N ALA A 219 -51.01 14.86 8.81
CA ALA A 219 -52.32 14.56 9.40
C ALA A 219 -53.49 14.86 8.45
N SER A 220 -53.31 15.78 7.49
CA SER A 220 -54.25 16.11 6.42
C SER A 220 -54.22 15.15 5.21
N GLY A 221 -53.49 14.04 5.27
CA GLY A 221 -53.30 13.07 4.18
C GLY A 221 -52.29 13.51 3.10
N ARG A 222 -51.86 14.78 3.10
CA ARG A 222 -50.91 15.33 2.13
C ARG A 222 -49.52 14.72 2.29
N ARG A 223 -48.90 14.33 1.18
CA ARG A 223 -47.52 13.80 1.14
C ARG A 223 -46.53 14.87 1.63
N VAL A 224 -45.66 14.48 2.56
CA VAL A 224 -44.63 15.37 3.11
C VAL A 224 -43.44 15.41 2.16
N MET A 225 -43.15 16.61 1.66
CA MET A 225 -42.02 16.89 0.78
C MET A 225 -40.85 17.48 1.57
N ARG A 226 -39.61 17.20 1.16
CA ARG A 226 -38.41 17.87 1.66
C ARG A 226 -37.52 18.33 0.51
N ALA A 227 -36.62 19.27 0.76
CA ALA A 227 -35.59 19.61 -0.23
C ALA A 227 -34.77 18.35 -0.61
N ALA A 228 -34.45 18.24 -1.90
CA ALA A 228 -33.53 17.23 -2.40
C ALA A 228 -32.16 17.40 -1.75
N SER A 229 -31.43 16.29 -1.61
CA SER A 229 -30.11 16.28 -1.00
C SER A 229 -29.20 15.30 -1.73
N TRP A 230 -27.91 15.26 -1.37
CA TRP A 230 -26.98 14.25 -1.88
C TRP A 230 -27.36 12.81 -1.54
N TRP A 231 -28.30 12.57 -0.62
CA TRP A 231 -28.87 11.23 -0.40
C TRP A 231 -29.76 10.76 -1.55
N ASP A 232 -30.30 11.70 -2.33
CA ASP A 232 -31.24 11.44 -3.42
C ASP A 232 -30.53 11.39 -4.78
N HIS A 233 -29.23 11.68 -4.81
CA HIS A 233 -28.42 11.63 -6.03
C HIS A 233 -28.25 10.19 -6.50
N ALA A 234 -28.91 9.84 -7.60
CA ALA A 234 -28.84 8.52 -8.23
C ALA A 234 -27.79 8.42 -9.36
N GLY A 235 -27.16 9.54 -9.73
CA GLY A 235 -26.21 9.61 -10.85
C GLY A 235 -24.83 9.01 -10.56
N PRO A 236 -23.77 9.43 -11.29
CA PRO A 236 -22.45 8.84 -11.15
C PRO A 236 -21.87 9.06 -9.75
N LEU A 237 -21.20 8.01 -9.25
CA LEU A 237 -20.54 8.03 -7.95
C LEU A 237 -19.59 9.22 -7.80
N THR A 238 -19.79 9.96 -6.71
CA THR A 238 -19.14 11.25 -6.43
C THR A 238 -18.91 11.39 -4.93
N VAL A 239 -17.70 11.80 -4.54
CA VAL A 239 -17.38 12.09 -3.15
C VAL A 239 -17.80 13.54 -2.86
N VAL A 240 -18.57 13.72 -1.80
CA VAL A 240 -19.12 15.01 -1.40
C VAL A 240 -18.59 15.40 -0.03
N TYR A 241 -18.14 16.65 0.08
CA TYR A 241 -17.85 17.32 1.33
C TYR A 241 -18.72 18.59 1.44
N THR A 242 -19.63 18.59 2.40
CA THR A 242 -20.46 19.75 2.75
C THR A 242 -19.79 20.53 3.86
N SER A 243 -19.44 21.78 3.58
CA SER A 243 -18.90 22.70 4.58
C SER A 243 -20.00 23.64 5.07
N ALA A 244 -19.88 24.16 6.29
CA ALA A 244 -20.89 25.05 6.86
C ALA A 244 -20.94 26.44 6.19
N HIS A 245 -19.89 26.84 5.49
CA HIS A 245 -19.68 28.23 5.03
C HIS A 245 -19.27 28.35 3.56
N ALA A 246 -19.32 27.26 2.80
CA ALA A 246 -19.06 27.24 1.36
C ALA A 246 -19.87 26.13 0.70
N ASP A 247 -20.15 26.29 -0.59
CA ASP A 247 -20.87 25.33 -1.41
C ASP A 247 -20.33 23.91 -1.25
N ASP A 248 -21.11 22.90 -1.60
CA ASP A 248 -20.65 21.53 -1.57
C ASP A 248 -19.43 21.33 -2.49
N LEU A 249 -18.44 20.60 -2.00
CA LEU A 249 -17.32 20.14 -2.81
C LEU A 249 -17.64 18.72 -3.30
N ALA A 250 -18.14 18.63 -4.52
CA ALA A 250 -18.46 17.39 -5.21
C ALA A 250 -17.32 16.97 -6.15
N ILE A 251 -16.80 15.75 -5.98
CA ILE A 251 -15.62 15.26 -6.69
C ILE A 251 -15.90 13.88 -7.28
N PRO A 252 -16.02 13.76 -8.62
CA PRO A 252 -16.26 12.48 -9.27
C PRO A 252 -15.17 11.46 -8.95
N VAL A 253 -15.55 10.19 -8.81
CA VAL A 253 -14.59 9.09 -8.66
C VAL A 253 -14.39 8.32 -9.96
N ARG A 254 -13.22 7.72 -10.11
CA ARG A 254 -12.90 6.80 -11.21
C ARG A 254 -13.00 5.36 -10.74
N LEU A 255 -13.60 4.52 -11.56
CA LEU A 255 -13.70 3.09 -11.33
C LEU A 255 -12.80 2.32 -12.32
N PRO A 256 -12.37 1.10 -11.99
CA PRO A 256 -11.59 0.28 -12.91
C PRO A 256 -12.37 -0.03 -14.20
N PRO A 257 -11.83 0.22 -15.40
CA PRO A 257 -12.64 0.08 -16.62
C PRO A 257 -12.94 -1.36 -17.03
N GLY A 258 -12.17 -2.36 -16.58
CA GLY A 258 -12.30 -3.74 -17.04
C GLY A 258 -13.13 -4.66 -16.14
N ALA A 259 -13.88 -5.59 -16.76
CA ALA A 259 -14.77 -6.55 -16.12
C ALA A 259 -14.10 -7.40 -15.03
N GLY A 260 -12.82 -7.75 -15.20
CA GLY A 260 -12.07 -8.56 -14.23
C GLY A 260 -11.94 -7.94 -12.82
N ARG A 261 -12.23 -6.65 -12.65
CA ARG A 261 -12.27 -5.98 -11.33
C ARG A 261 -13.69 -5.66 -10.86
N TRP A 262 -14.70 -5.89 -11.70
CA TRP A 262 -16.06 -5.43 -11.45
C TRP A 262 -16.73 -6.18 -10.29
N GLY A 263 -16.49 -7.49 -10.16
CA GLY A 263 -16.93 -8.25 -8.98
C GLY A 263 -16.51 -7.63 -7.65
N ARG A 264 -15.28 -7.08 -7.58
CA ARG A 264 -14.79 -6.35 -6.41
C ARG A 264 -15.49 -5.00 -6.26
N VAL A 265 -15.71 -4.29 -7.36
CA VAL A 265 -16.34 -2.97 -7.36
C VAL A 265 -17.78 -3.09 -6.86
N VAL A 266 -18.57 -3.99 -7.43
CA VAL A 266 -19.96 -4.24 -7.02
C VAL A 266 -20.03 -4.67 -5.55
N TYR A 267 -19.25 -5.68 -5.15
CA TYR A 267 -19.30 -6.21 -3.78
C TYR A 267 -19.19 -5.11 -2.72
N PHE A 268 -18.38 -4.09 -2.97
CA PHE A 268 -18.26 -2.97 -2.05
C PHE A 268 -19.20 -1.82 -2.36
N LEU A 269 -19.23 -1.33 -3.60
CA LEU A 269 -19.91 -0.08 -3.92
C LEU A 269 -21.44 -0.21 -3.98
N ASP A 270 -21.95 -1.42 -4.15
CA ASP A 270 -23.38 -1.72 -4.11
C ASP A 270 -23.88 -2.05 -2.68
N ARG A 271 -22.95 -2.13 -1.72
CA ARG A 271 -23.23 -2.48 -0.32
C ARG A 271 -22.76 -1.38 0.63
N PRO A 272 -23.47 -0.24 0.69
CA PRO A 272 -23.09 0.91 1.50
C PRO A 272 -22.91 0.59 2.99
N HIS A 273 -23.64 -0.39 3.53
CA HIS A 273 -23.52 -0.81 4.93
C HIS A 273 -22.14 -1.40 5.28
N LEU A 274 -21.34 -1.85 4.30
CA LEU A 274 -19.99 -2.36 4.54
C LEU A 274 -18.98 -1.25 4.86
N TRP A 275 -19.30 0.01 4.54
CA TRP A 275 -18.37 1.12 4.69
C TRP A 275 -18.54 1.73 6.07
N HIS A 276 -17.43 1.83 6.78
CA HIS A 276 -17.40 2.44 8.09
C HIS A 276 -17.03 3.92 8.04
N LYS A 277 -16.09 4.33 7.17
CA LYS A 277 -15.78 5.74 6.94
C LYS A 277 -15.04 5.96 5.64
N ILE A 278 -14.98 7.22 5.20
CA ILE A 278 -14.23 7.65 4.03
C ILE A 278 -13.15 8.62 4.49
N ASP A 279 -11.88 8.27 4.29
CA ASP A 279 -10.76 9.18 4.53
C ASP A 279 -10.35 9.85 3.21
N MET A 280 -10.08 11.15 3.25
CA MET A 280 -9.56 11.88 2.10
C MET A 280 -8.04 11.76 2.06
N VAL A 281 -7.48 11.20 1.00
CA VAL A 281 -6.05 10.91 0.91
C VAL A 281 -5.42 11.56 -0.30
N ARG A 282 -4.27 12.20 -0.11
CA ARG A 282 -3.43 12.72 -1.20
C ARG A 282 -2.12 11.96 -1.30
N ARG A 283 -1.69 11.68 -2.51
CA ARG A 283 -0.41 11.05 -2.81
C ARG A 283 0.37 11.97 -3.73
N ARG A 284 1.64 12.23 -3.40
CA ARG A 284 2.46 13.03 -4.30
C ARG A 284 2.58 12.33 -5.65
N LYS A 285 2.28 13.04 -6.73
CA LYS A 285 2.46 12.63 -8.13
C LYS A 285 3.11 13.79 -8.88
N ALA A 286 4.36 13.61 -9.31
CA ALA A 286 5.12 14.71 -9.90
C ALA A 286 4.56 15.18 -11.24
N SER A 287 3.80 14.32 -11.91
CA SER A 287 3.10 14.62 -13.17
C SER A 287 1.65 15.06 -12.99
N ALA A 288 1.13 15.11 -11.75
CA ALA A 288 -0.23 15.61 -11.54
C ALA A 288 -0.23 17.14 -11.39
N PRO A 289 -1.30 17.81 -11.84
CA PRO A 289 -1.56 19.21 -11.48
C PRO A 289 -1.49 19.42 -9.97
N GLY A 290 -0.80 20.47 -9.51
CA GLY A 290 -0.57 20.71 -8.08
C GLY A 290 0.40 19.74 -7.39
N GLY A 291 0.95 18.74 -8.10
CA GLY A 291 1.92 17.77 -7.56
C GLY A 291 1.29 16.66 -6.70
N TRP A 292 -0.04 16.57 -6.66
CA TRP A 292 -0.80 15.61 -5.86
C TRP A 292 -1.87 14.90 -6.69
N THR A 293 -2.08 13.62 -6.41
CA THR A 293 -3.31 12.89 -6.77
C THR A 293 -4.11 12.62 -5.53
N TYR A 294 -5.42 12.62 -5.66
CA TYR A 294 -6.32 12.46 -4.53
C TYR A 294 -7.16 11.19 -4.68
N GLU A 295 -7.45 10.57 -3.54
CA GLU A 295 -8.15 9.31 -3.42
C GLU A 295 -9.09 9.36 -2.22
N ALA A 296 -10.29 8.80 -2.38
CA ALA A 296 -11.14 8.47 -1.26
C ALA A 296 -10.81 7.06 -0.78
N HIS A 297 -10.44 6.92 0.50
CA HIS A 297 -10.10 5.65 1.13
C HIS A 297 -11.30 5.19 1.96
N LEU A 298 -12.09 4.29 1.39
CA LEU A 298 -13.25 3.69 2.05
C LEU A 298 -12.74 2.59 3.00
N MET A 299 -12.93 2.80 4.30
CA MET A 299 -12.60 1.83 5.33
C MET A 299 -13.76 0.84 5.51
N ILE A 300 -13.42 -0.44 5.42
CA ILE A 300 -14.35 -1.56 5.51
C ILE A 300 -14.05 -2.35 6.78
N LEU A 301 -15.07 -2.58 7.61
CA LEU A 301 -14.97 -3.38 8.83
C LEU A 301 -15.26 -4.87 8.60
N ASP A 302 -15.99 -5.20 7.54
CA ASP A 302 -16.34 -6.58 7.20
C ASP A 302 -15.22 -7.33 6.45
N ARG A 303 -15.48 -8.59 6.12
CA ARG A 303 -14.63 -9.48 5.33
C ARG A 303 -14.26 -8.84 3.99
N GLY A 304 -13.04 -9.15 3.56
CA GLY A 304 -12.55 -8.72 2.26
C GLY A 304 -13.24 -9.46 1.11
N TYR A 305 -13.23 -8.85 -0.08
CA TYR A 305 -13.69 -9.50 -1.30
C TYR A 305 -12.69 -10.57 -1.74
N ALA A 306 -13.20 -11.78 -1.99
CA ALA A 306 -12.50 -12.84 -2.72
C ALA A 306 -13.28 -13.15 -4.00
N SER A 307 -12.60 -13.23 -5.15
CA SER A 307 -13.24 -13.62 -6.42
C SER A 307 -13.74 -15.07 -6.36
N ALA A 308 -14.70 -15.44 -7.22
CA ALA A 308 -15.18 -16.82 -7.33
C ALA A 308 -14.02 -17.81 -7.53
N ALA A 309 -13.11 -17.52 -8.47
CA ALA A 309 -11.88 -18.30 -8.67
C ALA A 309 -10.99 -18.39 -7.42
N SER A 310 -10.89 -17.32 -6.62
CA SER A 310 -10.13 -17.36 -5.37
C SER A 310 -10.81 -18.19 -4.30
N ARG A 311 -12.14 -18.13 -4.18
CA ARG A 311 -12.91 -18.95 -3.24
C ARG A 311 -12.82 -20.42 -3.60
N HIS A 312 -13.08 -20.76 -4.86
CA HIS A 312 -12.96 -22.13 -5.36
C HIS A 312 -11.55 -22.70 -5.15
N ARG A 313 -10.50 -21.94 -5.45
CA ARG A 313 -9.11 -22.35 -5.17
C ARG A 313 -8.88 -22.60 -3.67
N ARG A 314 -9.44 -21.77 -2.79
CA ARG A 314 -9.30 -21.92 -1.33
C ARG A 314 -10.08 -23.13 -0.81
N GLU A 315 -11.30 -23.36 -1.32
CA GLU A 315 -12.12 -24.54 -1.02
C GLU A 315 -11.39 -25.82 -1.43
N ARG A 316 -10.85 -25.87 -2.66
CA ARG A 316 -10.00 -26.98 -3.12
C ARG A 316 -8.79 -27.18 -2.22
N ALA A 317 -8.09 -26.10 -1.86
CA ALA A 317 -6.92 -26.16 -0.98
C ALA A 317 -7.25 -26.59 0.46
N ALA A 318 -8.44 -26.26 0.95
CA ALA A 318 -8.94 -26.68 2.25
C ALA A 318 -9.29 -28.17 2.26
N ALA A 319 -9.84 -28.68 1.15
CA ALA A 319 -10.13 -30.10 0.95
C ALA A 319 -8.87 -30.96 0.74
N LEU A 320 -7.71 -30.35 0.46
CA LEU A 320 -6.43 -31.06 0.47
C LEU A 320 -6.08 -31.41 1.92
N GLU A 321 -6.41 -32.64 2.34
CA GLU A 321 -6.00 -33.22 3.61
C GLU A 321 -4.50 -33.52 3.61
N ARG A 322 -3.69 -32.47 3.56
CA ARG A 322 -2.23 -32.52 3.47
C ARG A 322 -1.60 -31.78 4.63
N ARG A 323 -0.42 -32.25 5.05
CA ARG A 323 0.49 -31.51 5.91
C ARG A 323 1.69 -31.08 5.09
N ALA A 324 2.01 -29.79 5.14
CA ALA A 324 3.14 -29.23 4.42
C ALA A 324 4.19 -28.68 5.38
N GLY A 325 5.44 -28.94 5.08
CA GLY A 325 6.59 -28.34 5.73
C GLY A 325 7.29 -27.37 4.77
N ILE A 326 7.88 -26.33 5.35
CA ILE A 326 8.53 -25.25 4.63
C ILE A 326 9.91 -25.02 5.24
N ASP A 327 10.91 -24.97 4.37
CA ASP A 327 12.23 -24.43 4.68
C ASP A 327 12.44 -23.10 3.95
N GLY A 328 12.83 -22.08 4.70
CA GLY A 328 12.98 -20.72 4.20
C GLY A 328 14.43 -20.26 4.25
N ASN A 329 14.90 -19.61 3.20
CA ASN A 329 16.23 -19.00 3.17
C ASN A 329 16.15 -17.58 2.56
N VAL A 330 17.30 -16.91 2.51
CA VAL A 330 17.47 -15.55 1.98
C VAL A 330 17.15 -15.45 0.47
N SER A 331 17.27 -16.55 -0.28
CA SER A 331 17.15 -16.59 -1.75
C SER A 331 16.13 -17.57 -2.32
N ASN A 332 15.64 -18.51 -1.53
CA ASN A 332 14.66 -19.52 -1.95
C ASN A 332 13.69 -19.84 -0.80
N LEU A 333 12.63 -20.58 -1.14
CA LEU A 333 11.71 -21.19 -0.19
C LEU A 333 11.33 -22.57 -0.73
N SER A 334 11.61 -23.60 0.05
CA SER A 334 11.35 -25.01 -0.27
C SER A 334 10.10 -25.44 0.46
N VAL A 335 9.20 -26.14 -0.23
CA VAL A 335 7.95 -26.65 0.32
C VAL A 335 7.84 -28.12 -0.02
N PHE A 336 7.46 -28.92 0.95
CA PHE A 336 7.11 -30.33 0.77
C PHE A 336 5.75 -30.58 1.42
N SER A 337 4.91 -31.41 0.82
CA SER A 337 3.67 -31.86 1.46
C SER A 337 3.37 -33.32 1.18
N ALA A 338 2.72 -33.95 2.15
CA ALA A 338 2.23 -35.32 2.08
C ALA A 338 0.80 -35.40 2.63
N PRO A 339 0.04 -36.48 2.36
CA PRO A 339 -1.28 -36.70 2.93
C PRO A 339 -1.24 -36.67 4.47
N ALA A 340 -2.30 -36.17 5.11
CA ALA A 340 -2.39 -36.07 6.55
C ALA A 340 -2.43 -37.46 7.21
N ALA A 341 -3.17 -38.40 6.64
CA ALA A 341 -3.14 -39.82 7.00
C ALA A 341 -2.21 -40.58 6.03
N LEU A 342 -1.23 -41.32 6.55
CA LEU A 342 -0.29 -42.13 5.77
C LEU A 342 -0.64 -43.63 5.83
N GLY A 343 -1.91 -44.00 6.01
CA GLY A 343 -2.33 -45.38 6.34
C GLY A 343 -3.60 -45.84 5.62
N GLY A 344 -3.57 -45.93 4.29
CA GLY A 344 -4.63 -46.52 3.49
C GLY A 344 -4.06 -47.41 2.39
N SER A 345 -4.67 -48.58 2.19
CA SER A 345 -4.41 -49.54 1.11
C SER A 345 -4.19 -48.86 -0.26
N ARG A 346 -3.47 -49.55 -1.15
CA ARG A 346 -3.19 -49.23 -2.57
C ARG A 346 -4.44 -49.06 -3.46
N THR A 347 -5.47 -48.34 -3.03
CA THR A 347 -6.60 -47.97 -3.88
C THR A 347 -6.24 -46.77 -4.75
N ALA A 348 -6.32 -47.03 -6.06
CA ALA A 348 -6.08 -46.15 -7.19
C ALA A 348 -6.21 -44.64 -6.90
N CYS A 349 -5.14 -43.90 -7.20
CA CYS A 349 -5.20 -42.45 -7.35
C CYS A 349 -6.16 -42.09 -8.51
N PRO A 350 -7.04 -41.09 -8.37
CA PRO A 350 -7.64 -40.46 -9.54
C PRO A 350 -6.55 -39.70 -10.30
N SER A 351 -6.36 -40.06 -11.57
CA SER A 351 -5.40 -39.42 -12.48
C SER A 351 -5.60 -37.89 -12.51
N PRO A 352 -4.52 -37.08 -12.55
CA PRO A 352 -4.64 -35.66 -12.78
C PRO A 352 -4.95 -35.41 -14.27
N SER A 353 -6.23 -35.39 -14.63
CA SER A 353 -6.66 -34.82 -15.90
C SER A 353 -6.53 -33.29 -15.83
N GLY A 354 -5.52 -32.73 -16.49
CA GLY A 354 -5.42 -31.29 -16.73
C GLY A 354 -4.04 -30.69 -16.54
N THR A 355 -3.10 -30.97 -17.44
CA THR A 355 -1.94 -30.11 -17.68
C THR A 355 -2.39 -28.84 -18.40
N ASP A 356 -2.91 -27.86 -17.64
CA ASP A 356 -3.02 -26.49 -18.13
C ASP A 356 -1.66 -25.80 -17.98
N GLY A 357 -0.87 -25.91 -19.04
CA GLY A 357 0.38 -25.20 -19.22
C GLY A 357 0.16 -23.69 -19.34
N SER A 358 0.19 -22.98 -18.21
CA SER A 358 0.38 -21.53 -18.19
C SER A 358 1.38 -21.14 -17.10
N THR A 359 2.67 -21.33 -17.42
CA THR A 359 3.81 -21.00 -16.56
C THR A 359 4.16 -19.52 -16.66
N ALA A 360 3.43 -18.68 -15.91
CA ALA A 360 3.88 -17.34 -15.57
C ALA A 360 4.40 -17.31 -14.10
N GLY A 361 5.69 -17.61 -13.93
CA GLY A 361 6.44 -17.41 -12.68
C GLY A 361 6.96 -18.72 -12.07
N GLY A 362 8.27 -18.97 -12.14
CA GLY A 362 8.94 -20.24 -11.84
C GLY A 362 8.61 -20.86 -10.48
N VAL A 363 7.60 -21.71 -10.48
CA VAL A 363 7.24 -22.65 -9.42
C VAL A 363 7.28 -24.02 -10.09
N GLY A 364 8.30 -24.82 -9.80
CA GLY A 364 8.35 -26.21 -10.26
C GLY A 364 7.59 -27.07 -9.27
N VAL A 365 6.50 -27.69 -9.71
CA VAL A 365 5.71 -28.63 -8.91
C VAL A 365 5.96 -30.02 -9.47
N VAL A 366 6.40 -30.94 -8.62
CA VAL A 366 6.52 -32.36 -8.94
C VAL A 366 5.70 -33.14 -7.93
N GLY A 367 4.85 -34.05 -8.42
CA GLY A 367 4.04 -34.91 -7.57
C GLY A 367 4.01 -36.33 -8.10
N VAL A 368 4.37 -37.28 -7.23
CA VAL A 368 4.27 -38.73 -7.46
C VAL A 368 3.57 -39.32 -6.24
N GLY A 369 2.58 -40.20 -6.45
CA GLY A 369 1.93 -40.98 -5.37
C GLY A 369 1.21 -40.18 -4.27
N GLY A 370 0.94 -38.89 -4.46
CA GLY A 370 0.29 -38.07 -3.44
C GLY A 370 1.25 -37.29 -2.53
N VAL A 371 2.57 -37.31 -2.75
CA VAL A 371 3.50 -36.28 -2.20
C VAL A 371 3.77 -35.19 -3.23
N ALA A 372 4.17 -34.00 -2.78
CA ALA A 372 4.51 -32.89 -3.67
C ALA A 372 5.65 -32.04 -3.10
N ALA A 373 6.60 -31.67 -3.96
CA ALA A 373 7.69 -30.76 -3.63
C ALA A 373 7.68 -29.52 -4.53
N THR A 374 8.04 -28.37 -3.97
CA THR A 374 8.15 -27.10 -4.69
C THR A 374 9.31 -26.27 -4.19
N LEU A 375 10.20 -25.90 -5.12
CA LEU A 375 11.24 -24.92 -4.89
C LEU A 375 10.86 -23.56 -5.49
N VAL A 376 10.71 -22.55 -4.62
CA VAL A 376 10.44 -21.17 -5.04
C VAL A 376 11.74 -20.38 -5.09
N THR A 377 12.09 -19.90 -6.29
CA THR A 377 13.22 -18.99 -6.52
C THR A 377 12.78 -17.74 -7.28
N LEU A 378 13.73 -16.83 -7.55
CA LEU A 378 13.52 -15.73 -8.50
C LEU A 378 13.92 -16.19 -9.90
N THR A 379 13.01 -16.09 -10.85
CA THR A 379 13.33 -16.39 -12.26
C THR A 379 14.37 -15.41 -12.81
N MET A 380 15.09 -15.80 -13.86
CA MET A 380 16.08 -14.92 -14.51
C MET A 380 15.48 -13.58 -14.95
N ALA A 381 14.23 -13.59 -15.43
CA ALA A 381 13.50 -12.38 -15.81
C ALA A 381 13.20 -11.48 -14.59
N GLU A 382 12.75 -12.07 -13.47
CA GLU A 382 12.53 -11.35 -12.22
C GLU A 382 13.83 -10.74 -11.68
N GLN A 383 14.89 -11.54 -11.69
CA GLN A 383 16.23 -11.15 -11.30
C GLN A 383 16.73 -9.94 -12.10
N ALA A 384 16.60 -9.96 -13.42
CA ALA A 384 16.98 -8.86 -14.30
C ALA A 384 16.12 -7.61 -14.06
N ARG A 385 14.81 -7.77 -13.83
CA ARG A 385 13.91 -6.65 -13.49
C ARG A 385 14.31 -5.97 -12.18
N LEU A 386 14.64 -6.75 -11.15
CA LEU A 386 15.07 -6.23 -9.85
C LEU A 386 16.38 -5.45 -9.96
N GLU A 387 17.34 -5.95 -10.73
CA GLU A 387 18.62 -5.24 -10.96
C GLU A 387 18.41 -3.95 -11.75
N ARG A 388 17.55 -3.95 -12.80
CA ARG A 388 17.17 -2.71 -13.51
C ARG A 388 16.56 -1.67 -12.56
N GLU A 389 15.63 -2.07 -11.70
CA GLU A 389 15.01 -1.14 -10.75
C GLU A 389 16.00 -0.64 -9.70
N ARG A 390 16.93 -1.48 -9.24
CA ARG A 390 18.02 -1.08 -8.34
C ARG A 390 18.92 -0.04 -9.00
N ARG A 391 19.32 -0.23 -10.26
CA ARG A 391 20.13 0.74 -11.03
C ARG A 391 19.39 2.07 -11.16
N LYS A 392 18.10 2.06 -11.52
CA LYS A 392 17.27 3.27 -11.57
C LYS A 392 17.16 3.95 -10.21
N ALA A 393 16.97 3.19 -9.12
CA ALA A 393 16.90 3.72 -7.76
C ALA A 393 18.21 4.40 -7.34
N LYS A 394 19.36 3.77 -7.60
CA LYS A 394 20.69 4.37 -7.39
C LYS A 394 20.86 5.64 -8.25
N GLY A 395 20.44 5.62 -9.51
CA GLY A 395 20.47 6.79 -10.39
C GLY A 395 19.68 7.97 -9.83
N ARG A 396 18.45 7.72 -9.33
CA ARG A 396 17.62 8.73 -8.66
C ARG A 396 18.26 9.24 -7.37
N ALA A 397 18.82 8.36 -6.53
CA ALA A 397 19.50 8.74 -5.30
C ALA A 397 20.74 9.63 -5.58
N ARG A 398 21.54 9.28 -6.60
CA ARG A 398 22.66 10.12 -7.05
C ARG A 398 22.16 11.46 -7.60
N ALA A 399 21.05 11.49 -8.34
CA ALA A 399 20.48 12.73 -8.85
C ALA A 399 19.98 13.65 -7.73
N LEU A 400 19.38 13.09 -6.67
CA LEU A 400 19.04 13.82 -5.44
C LEU A 400 20.28 14.45 -4.81
N GLU A 401 21.32 13.65 -4.62
CA GLU A 401 22.57 14.09 -4.02
C GLU A 401 23.20 15.24 -4.83
N ARG A 402 23.27 15.09 -6.15
CA ARG A 402 23.82 16.12 -7.05
C ARG A 402 23.01 17.41 -6.97
N SER A 403 21.68 17.32 -7.02
CA SER A 403 20.82 18.50 -6.95
C SER A 403 20.94 19.23 -5.62
N ARG A 404 21.13 18.50 -4.51
CA ARG A 404 21.34 19.09 -3.18
C ARG A 404 22.70 19.80 -3.10
N ARG A 405 23.77 19.13 -3.55
CA ARG A 405 25.13 19.70 -3.55
C ARG A 405 25.25 20.94 -4.42
N ALA A 406 24.64 20.92 -5.61
CA ALA A 406 24.66 22.07 -6.52
C ALA A 406 24.00 23.33 -5.92
N ALA A 407 23.01 23.16 -5.04
CA ALA A 407 22.33 24.27 -4.38
C ALA A 407 22.98 24.71 -3.05
N ASN A 408 23.98 23.97 -2.57
CA ASN A 408 24.63 24.20 -1.28
C ASN A 408 26.14 24.00 -1.44
N ARG A 409 26.74 24.64 -2.45
CA ARG A 409 28.12 24.36 -2.91
C ARG A 409 29.14 24.65 -1.81
N ASP A 410 28.94 25.74 -1.09
CA ASP A 410 29.68 26.21 0.09
C ASP A 410 29.78 25.15 1.20
N ARG A 411 28.82 24.21 1.26
CA ARG A 411 28.76 23.19 2.32
C ARG A 411 29.58 21.93 1.99
N TYR A 412 30.19 21.84 0.81
CA TYR A 412 30.94 20.67 0.37
C TYR A 412 32.32 21.07 -0.13
N ARG A 413 33.33 20.26 0.19
CA ARG A 413 34.67 20.42 -0.37
C ARG A 413 34.70 19.92 -1.83
N PRO A 414 35.60 20.47 -2.67
CA PRO A 414 35.94 19.81 -3.92
C PRO A 414 36.50 18.40 -3.64
N SER A 415 36.40 17.49 -4.60
CA SER A 415 37.11 16.21 -4.49
C SER A 415 38.59 16.39 -4.73
N THR A 416 39.44 15.47 -4.27
CA THR A 416 40.89 15.45 -4.56
C THR A 416 41.20 15.70 -6.04
N ARG A 417 40.48 15.05 -6.97
CA ARG A 417 40.66 15.27 -8.42
C ARG A 417 40.31 16.69 -8.89
N GLN A 418 39.39 17.36 -8.22
CA GLN A 418 39.03 18.75 -8.51
C GLN A 418 40.10 19.70 -7.96
N GLU A 419 40.63 19.41 -6.78
CA GLU A 419 41.72 20.17 -6.14
C GLU A 419 43.01 20.04 -6.95
N THR A 420 43.45 18.83 -7.30
CA THR A 420 44.63 18.62 -8.16
C THR A 420 44.49 19.30 -9.51
N ARG A 421 43.27 19.32 -10.08
CA ARG A 421 43.01 20.03 -11.34
C ARG A 421 43.12 21.54 -11.16
N ALA A 422 42.64 22.09 -10.06
CA ALA A 422 42.76 23.51 -9.74
C ALA A 422 44.23 23.90 -9.54
N GLN A 423 44.99 23.11 -8.76
CA GLN A 423 46.43 23.28 -8.55
C GLN A 423 47.22 23.27 -9.86
N ARG A 424 46.97 22.29 -10.74
CA ARG A 424 47.63 22.18 -12.05
C ARG A 424 47.28 23.35 -12.99
N ARG A 425 46.12 23.99 -12.81
CA ARG A 425 45.77 25.19 -13.59
C ARG A 425 46.47 26.41 -13.04
N ALA A 426 46.49 26.57 -11.71
CA ALA A 426 47.19 27.63 -11.03
C ALA A 426 48.70 27.60 -11.35
N SER A 427 49.32 26.43 -11.34
CA SER A 427 50.74 26.27 -11.73
C SER A 427 51.03 26.60 -13.19
N LYS A 428 50.00 26.72 -14.03
CA LYS A 428 50.09 27.12 -15.45
C LYS A 428 49.61 28.57 -15.69
N GLY A 429 49.40 29.36 -14.63
CA GLY A 429 48.86 30.72 -14.73
C GLY A 429 47.42 30.80 -15.24
N LEU A 430 46.69 29.68 -15.29
CA LEU A 430 45.31 29.63 -15.80
C LEU A 430 44.31 29.89 -14.67
N LEU A 431 43.28 30.69 -14.96
CA LEU A 431 42.18 30.97 -14.03
C LEU A 431 41.51 29.70 -13.51
N GLU A 432 41.07 29.77 -12.24
CA GLU A 432 40.34 28.68 -11.60
C GLU A 432 39.03 28.40 -12.34
N ARG A 433 38.76 27.11 -12.60
CA ARG A 433 37.51 26.71 -13.22
C ARG A 433 36.42 26.66 -12.15
N GLN A 434 35.34 27.41 -12.35
CA GLN A 434 34.18 27.34 -11.46
C GLN A 434 33.65 25.90 -11.30
N VAL A 435 33.64 25.42 -10.05
CA VAL A 435 33.13 24.08 -9.70
C VAL A 435 31.64 24.15 -9.38
N ALA A 436 30.80 23.93 -10.40
CA ALA A 436 29.34 23.93 -10.23
C ALA A 436 28.81 22.80 -9.31
N LEU A 437 29.56 21.70 -9.20
CA LEU A 437 29.19 20.55 -8.37
C LEU A 437 30.41 20.03 -7.58
N PRO A 438 30.54 20.36 -6.29
CA PRO A 438 31.56 19.80 -5.43
C PRO A 438 31.33 18.29 -5.21
N LYS A 439 32.35 17.49 -5.53
CA LYS A 439 32.29 16.01 -5.43
C LYS A 439 32.93 15.46 -4.15
N GLY A 440 33.56 16.31 -3.35
CA GLY A 440 34.20 15.92 -2.09
C GLY A 440 33.20 15.70 -0.95
N PRO A 441 33.71 15.43 0.27
CA PRO A 441 32.88 15.29 1.46
C PRO A 441 32.21 16.62 1.85
N ARG A 442 31.18 16.54 2.70
CA ARG A 442 30.58 17.71 3.32
C ARG A 442 31.59 18.34 4.28
N VAL A 443 31.58 19.66 4.41
CA VAL A 443 32.39 20.35 5.42
C VAL A 443 31.94 19.90 6.80
N ALA A 444 32.90 19.43 7.59
CA ALA A 444 32.69 18.88 8.92
C ALA A 444 33.66 19.53 9.92
N ASN A 445 33.27 19.53 11.19
CA ASN A 445 34.12 19.97 12.29
C ASN A 445 35.22 18.94 12.61
N LYS A 446 36.12 19.27 13.54
CA LYS A 446 37.20 18.36 14.00
C LYS A 446 36.69 17.01 14.53
N ARG A 447 35.44 16.94 15.01
CA ARG A 447 34.78 15.71 15.49
C ARG A 447 34.10 14.90 14.37
N GLY A 448 34.25 15.30 13.10
CA GLY A 448 33.64 14.64 11.94
C GLY A 448 32.13 14.91 11.76
N ALA A 449 31.52 15.75 12.62
CA ALA A 449 30.12 16.12 12.49
C ALA A 449 29.96 17.23 11.43
N PRO A 450 28.89 17.20 10.60
CA PRO A 450 28.64 18.25 9.61
C PRO A 450 28.54 19.63 10.27
N SER A 451 29.33 20.61 9.79
CA SER A 451 29.29 21.99 10.34
C SER A 451 27.91 22.62 10.17
N ASN A 452 27.22 22.25 9.09
CA ASN A 452 25.82 22.58 8.86
C ASN A 452 25.00 21.29 8.79
N ALA A 453 23.87 21.25 9.50
CA ALA A 453 22.96 20.11 9.45
C ALA A 453 22.23 20.01 8.09
N TYR A 454 21.94 18.80 7.62
CA TYR A 454 21.20 18.57 6.36
C TYR A 454 19.81 19.24 6.31
N ARG A 455 19.19 19.45 7.47
CA ARG A 455 17.85 20.07 7.56
C ARG A 455 17.84 21.55 7.19
N THR A 456 18.99 22.23 7.19
CA THR A 456 19.12 23.64 6.82
C THR A 456 19.54 23.82 5.36
N ASP A 457 19.64 22.73 4.58
CA ASP A 457 20.03 22.80 3.17
C ASP A 457 18.92 23.47 2.34
N THR A 458 19.32 24.34 1.42
CA THR A 458 18.42 24.91 0.41
C THR A 458 18.04 23.82 -0.59
N LEU A 459 16.73 23.54 -0.71
CA LEU A 459 16.21 22.46 -1.55
C LEU A 459 15.49 23.00 -2.79
N THR A 460 16.12 22.84 -3.96
CA THR A 460 15.56 23.29 -5.24
C THR A 460 14.28 22.54 -5.64
N THR A 461 13.49 23.15 -6.53
CA THR A 461 12.33 22.51 -7.16
C THR A 461 12.68 21.19 -7.83
N THR A 462 13.84 21.12 -8.49
CA THR A 462 14.37 19.89 -9.10
C THR A 462 14.60 18.79 -8.06
N TYR A 463 15.24 19.11 -6.92
CA TYR A 463 15.42 18.16 -5.82
C TYR A 463 14.07 17.62 -5.33
N ARG A 464 13.10 18.52 -5.06
CA ARG A 464 11.75 18.17 -4.59
C ARG A 464 11.02 17.24 -5.58
N ARG A 465 11.15 17.49 -6.89
CA ARG A 465 10.59 16.65 -7.96
C ARG A 465 11.24 15.26 -8.01
N ILE A 466 12.57 15.17 -7.99
CA ILE A 466 13.29 13.88 -7.99
C ILE A 466 12.93 13.07 -6.73
N ARG A 467 12.83 13.72 -5.56
CA ARG A 467 12.52 13.06 -4.28
C ARG A 467 11.14 12.42 -4.34
N THR A 468 10.20 13.17 -4.89
CA THR A 468 8.83 12.72 -5.11
C THR A 468 8.76 11.54 -6.07
N ARG A 469 9.48 11.58 -7.21
CA ARG A 469 9.58 10.43 -8.14
C ARG A 469 10.25 9.21 -7.51
N HIS A 470 11.31 9.41 -6.72
CA HIS A 470 11.99 8.32 -6.02
C HIS A 470 11.07 7.64 -5.00
N ALA A 471 10.30 8.43 -4.23
CA ALA A 471 9.32 7.92 -3.29
C ALA A 471 8.17 7.17 -3.98
N GLN A 472 7.67 7.67 -5.12
CA GLN A 472 6.67 6.97 -5.93
C GLN A 472 7.16 5.61 -6.40
N ALA A 473 8.34 5.57 -7.03
CA ALA A 473 8.92 4.33 -7.51
C ALA A 473 9.13 3.32 -6.37
N SER A 474 9.57 3.80 -5.20
CA SER A 474 9.76 2.94 -4.02
C SER A 474 8.44 2.35 -3.52
N ARG A 475 7.35 3.12 -3.51
CA ARG A 475 6.01 2.62 -3.15
C ARG A 475 5.48 1.61 -4.16
N SER A 476 5.52 1.92 -5.45
CA SER A 476 5.10 0.99 -6.51
C SER A 476 5.88 -0.31 -6.45
N PHE A 477 7.18 -0.24 -6.16
CA PHE A 477 8.03 -1.42 -5.97
C PHE A 477 7.62 -2.24 -4.74
N ALA A 478 7.30 -1.58 -3.62
CA ALA A 478 6.80 -2.27 -2.43
C ALA A 478 5.44 -2.96 -2.70
N GLU A 479 4.51 -2.30 -3.37
CA GLU A 479 3.22 -2.89 -3.79
C GLU A 479 3.43 -4.09 -4.73
N ALA A 480 4.35 -4.00 -5.70
CA ALA A 480 4.67 -5.11 -6.60
C ALA A 480 5.23 -6.33 -5.84
N ARG A 481 6.08 -6.11 -4.82
CA ARG A 481 6.60 -7.20 -3.97
C ARG A 481 5.49 -7.85 -3.13
N GLN A 482 4.57 -7.07 -2.58
CA GLN A 482 3.40 -7.59 -1.85
C GLN A 482 2.52 -8.44 -2.76
N ASN A 483 2.25 -7.97 -3.98
CA ASN A 483 1.45 -8.71 -4.94
C ASN A 483 2.12 -10.03 -5.36
N ARG A 484 3.44 -10.01 -5.62
CA ARG A 484 4.21 -11.23 -5.89
C ARG A 484 4.09 -12.22 -4.74
N ALA A 485 4.30 -11.77 -3.50
CA ALA A 485 4.21 -12.63 -2.32
C ALA A 485 2.83 -13.29 -2.20
N ARG A 486 1.74 -12.53 -2.41
CA ARG A 486 0.36 -13.07 -2.41
C ARG A 486 0.13 -14.10 -3.52
N GLN A 487 0.60 -13.83 -4.74
CA GLN A 487 0.45 -14.76 -5.86
C GLN A 487 1.23 -16.07 -5.65
N VAL A 488 2.45 -15.98 -5.13
CA VAL A 488 3.27 -17.16 -4.79
C VAL A 488 2.61 -17.94 -3.66
N ALA A 489 2.17 -17.28 -2.58
CA ALA A 489 1.47 -17.93 -1.47
C ALA A 489 0.18 -18.64 -1.92
N ALA A 490 -0.62 -18.00 -2.76
CA ALA A 490 -1.84 -18.58 -3.33
C ALA A 490 -1.58 -19.86 -4.12
N ARG A 491 -0.46 -19.93 -4.87
CA ARG A 491 -0.05 -21.12 -5.61
C ARG A 491 0.48 -22.22 -4.71
N ILE A 492 1.32 -21.87 -3.72
CA ILE A 492 1.82 -22.84 -2.74
C ILE A 492 0.65 -23.51 -2.00
N VAL A 493 -0.27 -22.71 -1.45
CA VAL A 493 -1.42 -23.25 -0.70
C VAL A 493 -2.34 -24.08 -1.59
N ALA A 494 -2.51 -23.71 -2.86
CA ALA A 494 -3.31 -24.48 -3.82
C ALA A 494 -2.73 -25.88 -4.11
N VAL A 495 -1.41 -26.06 -3.99
CA VAL A 495 -0.74 -27.34 -4.26
C VAL A 495 -0.53 -28.13 -2.97
N HIS A 496 -0.09 -27.48 -1.90
CA HIS A 496 0.38 -28.15 -0.69
C HIS A 496 -0.66 -28.23 0.43
N GLY A 497 -1.80 -27.56 0.29
CA GLY A 497 -2.84 -27.49 1.31
C GLY A 497 -2.66 -26.31 2.27
N ALA A 498 -3.63 -26.17 3.19
CA ALA A 498 -3.72 -25.03 4.10
C ALA A 498 -2.99 -25.22 5.45
N ASN A 499 -2.51 -26.43 5.74
CA ASN A 499 -1.81 -26.75 7.00
C ASN A 499 -0.31 -26.79 6.78
N LEU A 500 0.35 -25.71 7.19
CA LEU A 500 1.75 -25.43 6.92
C LEU A 500 2.55 -25.37 8.23
N VAL A 501 3.79 -25.85 8.21
CA VAL A 501 4.77 -25.68 9.28
C VAL A 501 6.05 -25.10 8.69
N ILE A 502 6.63 -24.09 9.34
CA ILE A 502 7.90 -23.47 8.94
C ILE A 502 8.81 -23.30 10.16
N GLU A 503 10.12 -23.38 9.96
CA GLU A 503 11.08 -23.00 10.99
C GLU A 503 10.87 -21.55 11.47
N ASP A 504 11.08 -21.35 12.77
CA ASP A 504 11.06 -20.04 13.42
C ASP A 504 12.42 -19.35 13.27
N CYS A 505 12.70 -18.91 12.05
CA CYS A 505 13.91 -18.19 11.71
C CYS A 505 13.80 -16.69 12.02
N ASP A 506 14.83 -16.12 12.65
CA ASP A 506 14.90 -14.67 12.88
C ASP A 506 15.30 -13.89 11.61
N ILE A 507 14.27 -13.40 10.91
CA ILE A 507 14.39 -12.57 9.72
C ILE A 507 15.14 -11.25 10.01
N ARG A 508 15.14 -10.75 11.26
CA ARG A 508 15.89 -9.53 11.63
C ARG A 508 17.37 -9.78 11.53
N THR A 509 17.84 -10.90 12.07
CA THR A 509 19.24 -11.35 11.95
C THR A 509 19.64 -11.52 10.49
N TRP A 510 18.80 -12.14 9.66
CA TRP A 510 19.08 -12.27 8.21
C TRP A 510 19.16 -10.92 7.52
N THR A 511 18.32 -9.96 7.90
CA THR A 511 18.35 -8.61 7.31
C THR A 511 19.65 -7.88 7.65
N ARG A 512 20.20 -8.09 8.85
CA ARG A 512 21.50 -7.51 9.28
C ARG A 512 22.67 -8.12 8.49
N LEU A 513 22.70 -9.44 8.33
CA LEU A 513 23.81 -10.15 7.67
C LEU A 513 23.73 -10.11 6.14
N TRP A 514 22.52 -10.29 5.58
CA TRP A 514 22.30 -10.48 4.14
C TRP A 514 21.19 -9.56 3.58
N GLY A 515 21.05 -8.35 4.11
CA GLY A 515 19.95 -7.43 3.78
C GLY A 515 19.71 -7.19 2.29
N ARG A 516 20.74 -7.25 1.44
CA ARG A 516 20.59 -7.18 -0.02
C ARG A 516 19.85 -8.38 -0.61
N GLY A 517 20.17 -9.59 -0.16
CA GLY A 517 19.50 -10.82 -0.56
C GLY A 517 18.06 -10.85 -0.04
N VAL A 518 17.87 -10.55 1.26
CA VAL A 518 16.55 -10.48 1.89
C VAL A 518 15.64 -9.47 1.18
N ALA A 519 16.16 -8.30 0.82
CA ALA A 519 15.38 -7.29 0.09
C ALA A 519 14.98 -7.71 -1.32
N ARG A 520 15.72 -8.64 -1.93
CA ARG A 520 15.52 -9.16 -3.29
C ARG A 520 14.41 -10.23 -3.32
N PHE A 521 14.50 -11.25 -2.45
CA PHE A 521 13.54 -12.35 -2.38
C PHE A 521 12.32 -12.04 -1.50
N THR A 522 12.51 -11.23 -0.45
CA THR A 522 11.51 -10.84 0.54
C THR A 522 10.83 -12.01 1.28
N PRO A 523 11.60 -12.90 1.92
CA PRO A 523 11.06 -14.10 2.59
C PRO A 523 9.99 -13.75 3.63
N GLY A 524 10.21 -12.72 4.46
CA GLY A 524 9.21 -12.31 5.45
C GLY A 524 7.87 -11.86 4.87
N MET A 525 7.87 -11.24 3.68
CA MET A 525 6.61 -10.88 2.99
C MET A 525 5.89 -12.11 2.46
N LEU A 526 6.65 -13.10 1.95
CA LEU A 526 6.10 -14.37 1.47
C LEU A 526 5.53 -15.19 2.62
N ILE A 527 6.24 -15.31 3.75
CA ILE A 527 5.78 -16.03 4.92
C ILE A 527 4.51 -15.38 5.51
N ALA A 528 4.45 -14.05 5.59
CA ALA A 528 3.24 -13.35 6.01
C ALA A 528 2.06 -13.58 5.04
N ALA A 529 2.32 -13.64 3.74
CA ALA A 529 1.31 -13.95 2.74
C ALA A 529 0.82 -15.41 2.84
N LEU A 530 1.73 -16.37 3.11
CA LEU A 530 1.38 -17.77 3.38
C LEU A 530 0.50 -17.92 4.61
N LYS A 531 0.86 -17.28 5.73
CA LYS A 531 0.03 -17.27 6.95
C LYS A 531 -1.38 -16.77 6.66
N HIS A 532 -1.49 -15.66 5.91
CA HIS A 532 -2.79 -15.08 5.57
C HIS A 532 -3.61 -15.98 4.63
N GLU A 533 -2.98 -16.56 3.62
CA GLU A 533 -3.68 -17.42 2.66
C GLU A 533 -4.09 -18.77 3.27
N ALA A 534 -3.24 -19.38 4.09
CA ALA A 534 -3.56 -20.59 4.85
C ALA A 534 -4.79 -20.36 5.76
N ALA A 535 -4.79 -19.27 6.55
CA ALA A 535 -5.93 -18.91 7.39
C ALA A 535 -7.20 -18.64 6.57
N ALA A 536 -7.07 -18.05 5.37
CA ALA A 536 -8.20 -17.81 4.49
C ALA A 536 -8.80 -19.10 3.87
N CYS A 537 -8.06 -20.21 3.91
CA CYS A 537 -8.54 -21.56 3.57
C CYS A 537 -9.01 -22.34 4.82
N GLY A 538 -9.06 -21.74 6.00
CA GLY A 538 -9.39 -22.45 7.26
C GLY A 538 -8.24 -23.25 7.87
N GLY A 539 -7.04 -23.20 7.29
CA GLY A 539 -5.85 -23.81 7.85
C GLY A 539 -5.00 -22.84 8.66
N ARG A 540 -3.71 -23.16 8.83
CA ARG A 540 -2.77 -22.39 9.65
C ARG A 540 -1.33 -22.56 9.19
N LEU A 541 -0.50 -21.59 9.56
CA LEU A 541 0.96 -21.66 9.46
C LEU A 541 1.56 -21.67 10.86
N LEU A 542 2.11 -22.82 11.26
CA LEU A 542 2.78 -23.03 12.55
C LEU A 542 4.28 -22.74 12.44
N ARG A 543 4.88 -22.40 13.58
CA ARG A 543 6.30 -22.07 13.72
C ARG A 543 6.99 -23.12 14.57
N ALA A 544 8.08 -23.70 14.09
CA ALA A 544 8.84 -24.70 14.82
C ALA A 544 10.22 -24.17 15.21
N SER A 545 10.65 -24.39 16.46
CA SER A 545 11.97 -23.97 16.91
C SER A 545 13.09 -24.64 16.10
N THR A 546 14.04 -23.82 15.64
CA THR A 546 15.24 -24.29 14.92
C THR A 546 16.20 -25.08 15.81
N THR A 547 16.23 -24.80 17.11
CA THR A 547 17.14 -25.46 18.05
C THR A 547 16.62 -26.83 18.48
N GLN A 548 15.30 -26.96 18.69
CA GLN A 548 14.67 -28.20 19.15
C GLN A 548 14.58 -29.24 18.04
N THR A 549 14.32 -28.80 16.80
CA THR A 549 14.07 -29.71 15.68
C THR A 549 15.31 -29.98 14.82
N ALA A 550 16.23 -29.00 14.72
CA ALA A 550 17.46 -29.09 13.95
C ALA A 550 17.28 -29.74 12.56
N LEU A 551 16.24 -29.32 11.81
CA LEU A 551 15.78 -30.00 10.58
C LEU A 551 16.88 -30.10 9.53
N SER A 552 17.70 -29.06 9.43
CA SER A 552 18.83 -29.03 8.49
C SER A 552 19.92 -30.06 8.76
N GLN A 553 19.92 -30.71 9.94
CA GLN A 553 20.92 -31.69 10.37
C GLN A 553 20.38 -33.12 10.43
N HIS A 554 19.06 -33.33 10.43
CA HIS A 554 18.46 -34.66 10.50
C HIS A 554 18.06 -35.18 9.11
N CYS A 555 17.89 -36.48 9.00
CA CYS A 555 17.28 -37.17 7.86
C CYS A 555 15.87 -37.67 8.21
N LEU A 556 15.06 -37.99 7.20
CA LEU A 556 13.74 -38.62 7.37
C LEU A 556 13.83 -39.96 8.14
N CYS A 557 14.94 -40.69 8.02
CA CYS A 557 15.17 -41.93 8.77
C CYS A 557 15.58 -41.73 10.24
N GLY A 558 15.65 -40.48 10.74
CA GLY A 558 16.08 -40.18 12.10
C GLY A 558 17.58 -39.96 12.28
N ALA A 559 18.41 -40.44 11.35
CA ALA A 559 19.86 -40.26 11.45
C ALA A 559 20.25 -38.77 11.43
N ARG A 560 21.16 -38.38 12.33
CA ARG A 560 21.77 -37.05 12.36
C ARG A 560 23.00 -37.02 11.46
N VAL A 561 23.01 -36.09 10.52
CA VAL A 561 24.09 -35.88 9.55
C VAL A 561 24.60 -34.45 9.73
N ALA A 562 25.75 -34.31 10.40
CA ALA A 562 26.38 -33.03 10.63
C ALA A 562 26.74 -32.35 9.29
N LYS A 563 26.21 -31.15 9.08
CA LYS A 563 26.36 -30.37 7.84
C LYS A 563 26.60 -28.91 8.14
N SER A 564 27.53 -28.29 7.41
CA SER A 564 27.67 -26.83 7.42
C SER A 564 26.57 -26.16 6.61
N LEU A 565 26.37 -24.84 6.81
CA LEU A 565 25.42 -24.06 6.01
C LEU A 565 25.76 -24.02 4.51
N ALA A 566 27.03 -24.25 4.15
CA ALA A 566 27.50 -24.27 2.76
C ALA A 566 27.15 -25.57 2.03
N GLN A 567 27.00 -26.68 2.76
CA GLN A 567 26.56 -27.96 2.19
C GLN A 567 25.05 -27.89 1.90
N ARG A 568 24.71 -27.82 0.61
CA ARG A 568 23.33 -27.67 0.11
C ARG A 568 22.68 -28.96 -0.34
N GLU A 569 23.46 -30.03 -0.42
CA GLU A 569 22.98 -31.37 -0.67
C GLU A 569 23.00 -32.15 0.64
N HIS A 570 21.94 -32.93 0.87
CA HIS A 570 21.89 -33.91 1.94
C HIS A 570 22.17 -35.28 1.36
N ARG A 571 23.15 -35.98 1.93
CA ARG A 571 23.48 -37.38 1.65
C ARG A 571 23.43 -38.12 2.98
N CYS A 572 22.51 -39.05 3.14
CA CYS A 572 22.38 -39.81 4.39
C CYS A 572 23.20 -41.10 4.30
N PRO A 573 24.20 -41.33 5.18
CA PRO A 573 24.97 -42.56 5.18
C PRO A 573 24.17 -43.77 5.72
N ALA A 574 23.12 -43.53 6.51
CA ALA A 574 22.33 -44.60 7.13
C ALA A 574 21.29 -45.20 6.17
N CYS A 575 20.59 -44.35 5.40
CA CYS A 575 19.51 -44.79 4.53
C CYS A 575 19.72 -44.49 3.03
N GLY A 576 20.85 -43.89 2.64
CA GLY A 576 21.21 -43.62 1.24
C GLY A 576 20.51 -42.42 0.59
N LEU A 577 19.53 -41.78 1.24
CA LEU A 577 18.78 -40.65 0.67
C LEU A 577 19.71 -39.51 0.24
N THR A 578 19.60 -39.11 -1.04
CA THR A 578 20.35 -37.98 -1.61
C THR A 578 19.38 -36.95 -2.22
N ALA A 579 19.34 -35.74 -1.67
CA ALA A 579 18.43 -34.68 -2.14
C ALA A 579 18.90 -33.28 -1.70
N PRO A 580 18.35 -32.18 -2.26
CA PRO A 580 18.62 -30.84 -1.76
C PRO A 580 18.26 -30.72 -0.26
N ARG A 581 19.20 -30.23 0.55
CA ARG A 581 19.07 -30.13 2.02
C ARG A 581 17.83 -29.34 2.44
N ASP A 582 17.56 -28.23 1.74
CA ASP A 582 16.42 -27.35 2.02
C ASP A 582 15.08 -28.09 1.78
N LEU A 583 15.01 -29.00 0.78
CA LEU A 583 13.83 -29.83 0.54
C LEU A 583 13.69 -30.98 1.54
N VAL A 584 14.79 -31.60 1.97
CA VAL A 584 14.77 -32.59 3.07
C VAL A 584 14.29 -31.93 4.37
N SER A 585 14.75 -30.71 4.65
CA SER A 585 14.32 -29.95 5.83
C SER A 585 12.82 -29.62 5.76
N ALA A 586 12.32 -29.24 4.58
CA ALA A 586 10.89 -29.05 4.34
C ALA A 586 10.09 -30.37 4.50
N ALA A 587 10.64 -31.50 4.07
CA ALA A 587 9.99 -32.80 4.26
C ALA A 587 9.89 -33.18 5.75
N LEU A 588 10.96 -33.00 6.52
CA LEU A 588 10.95 -33.16 7.97
C LEU A 588 9.98 -32.19 8.65
N ALA A 589 9.90 -30.93 8.20
CA ALA A 589 8.95 -29.95 8.73
C ALA A 589 7.49 -30.41 8.58
N SER A 590 7.17 -31.19 7.53
CA SER A 590 5.82 -31.75 7.33
C SER A 590 5.46 -32.86 8.35
N CYS A 591 6.45 -33.35 9.07
CA CYS A 591 6.33 -34.36 10.13
C CYS A 591 6.42 -33.74 11.54
N ILE A 592 6.38 -32.42 11.67
CA ILE A 592 6.43 -31.79 13.00
C ILE A 592 5.07 -31.85 13.68
N THR A 593 5.10 -32.13 14.98
CA THR A 593 3.99 -31.96 15.92
C THR A 593 4.36 -30.90 16.96
N LEU A 594 3.36 -30.16 17.45
CA LEU A 594 3.51 -29.19 18.52
C LEU A 594 2.49 -29.53 19.61
N THR A 595 2.94 -29.59 20.85
CA THR A 595 2.03 -29.69 22.01
C THR A 595 1.28 -28.38 22.22
N ASP A 596 1.97 -27.25 22.03
CA ASP A 596 1.37 -25.91 22.01
C ASP A 596 1.64 -25.24 20.65
N PRO A 597 0.60 -24.98 19.82
CA PRO A 597 0.74 -24.30 18.55
C PRO A 597 1.33 -22.88 18.61
N ASP A 598 1.23 -22.20 19.76
CA ASP A 598 1.69 -20.83 19.95
C ASP A 598 3.11 -20.74 20.55
N ASP A 599 3.66 -21.84 21.06
CA ASP A 599 5.04 -21.95 21.51
C ASP A 599 5.89 -22.82 20.56
N PRO A 600 6.75 -22.21 19.71
CA PRO A 600 7.67 -22.93 18.83
C PRO A 600 8.61 -23.90 19.56
N GLY A 601 8.87 -23.70 20.85
CA GLY A 601 9.74 -24.55 21.67
C GLY A 601 9.19 -25.96 21.91
N THR A 602 7.87 -26.15 21.77
CA THR A 602 7.20 -27.45 21.92
C THR A 602 7.30 -28.33 20.67
N ALA A 603 7.85 -27.82 19.57
CA ALA A 603 7.96 -28.56 18.33
C ALA A 603 8.87 -29.79 18.45
N ARG A 604 8.39 -30.94 17.98
CA ARG A 604 9.14 -32.20 17.87
C ARG A 604 8.91 -32.82 16.49
N VAL A 605 9.91 -33.53 15.98
CA VAL A 605 9.77 -34.30 14.75
C VAL A 605 9.13 -35.64 15.10
N ASP A 606 8.00 -35.95 14.47
CA ASP A 606 7.36 -37.26 14.54
C ASP A 606 8.08 -38.21 13.56
N TYR A 607 9.06 -38.94 14.10
CA TYR A 607 9.83 -39.90 13.31
C TYR A 607 9.03 -41.15 12.93
N THR A 608 7.95 -41.47 13.64
CA THR A 608 7.02 -42.53 13.21
C THR A 608 6.34 -42.12 11.91
N ARG A 609 5.84 -40.88 11.83
CA ARG A 609 5.32 -40.33 10.58
C ARG A 609 6.38 -40.23 9.48
N ALA A 610 7.61 -39.82 9.82
CA ALA A 610 8.70 -39.74 8.85
C ALA A 610 9.08 -41.13 8.30
N ALA A 611 9.08 -42.16 9.13
CA ALA A 611 9.27 -43.56 8.74
C ALA A 611 8.13 -44.04 7.83
N HIS A 612 6.86 -43.80 8.18
CA HIS A 612 5.74 -44.14 7.30
C HIS A 612 5.81 -43.46 5.93
N LEU A 613 6.25 -42.19 5.89
CA LEU A 613 6.48 -41.48 4.64
C LEU A 613 7.60 -42.14 3.82
N PHE A 614 8.66 -42.58 4.51
CA PHE A 614 9.78 -43.29 3.91
C PHE A 614 9.36 -44.65 3.33
N ASP A 615 8.59 -45.44 4.08
CA ASP A 615 8.12 -46.77 3.68
C ASP A 615 7.11 -46.70 2.52
N THR A 616 6.18 -45.74 2.58
CA THR A 616 5.10 -45.62 1.57
C THR A 616 5.63 -45.24 0.20
N TYR A 617 6.66 -44.40 0.13
CA TYR A 617 7.11 -43.76 -1.11
C TYR A 617 8.45 -44.28 -1.62
N SER A 618 9.12 -45.15 -0.88
CA SER A 618 10.49 -45.62 -1.12
C SER A 618 11.54 -44.50 -1.16
N ILE A 619 12.82 -44.86 -1.01
CA ILE A 619 13.92 -43.90 -1.12
C ILE A 619 13.96 -43.27 -2.51
N GLN A 620 13.79 -44.09 -3.56
CA GLN A 620 13.90 -43.63 -4.94
C GLN A 620 12.75 -42.68 -5.29
N GLY A 621 11.50 -43.02 -4.94
CA GLY A 621 10.35 -42.14 -5.20
C GLY A 621 10.41 -40.82 -4.41
N LEU A 622 10.88 -40.84 -3.16
CA LEU A 622 11.14 -39.60 -2.41
C LEU A 622 12.28 -38.79 -3.00
N GLN A 623 13.36 -39.44 -3.42
CA GLN A 623 14.51 -38.79 -4.03
C GLN A 623 14.12 -38.14 -5.37
N GLU A 624 13.31 -38.78 -6.20
CA GLU A 624 12.76 -38.23 -7.44
C GLU A 624 11.93 -36.98 -7.15
N VAL A 625 10.95 -37.04 -6.24
CA VAL A 625 10.11 -35.88 -5.88
C VAL A 625 10.94 -34.72 -5.33
N LEU A 626 11.94 -35.01 -4.49
CA LEU A 626 12.81 -33.99 -3.90
C LEU A 626 13.87 -33.47 -4.89
N SER A 627 14.18 -34.19 -5.96
CA SER A 627 15.23 -33.82 -6.94
C SER A 627 14.69 -33.23 -8.24
N GLU A 628 13.49 -33.62 -8.68
CA GLU A 628 12.88 -33.11 -9.91
C GLU A 628 12.29 -31.69 -9.73
N SER A 629 11.97 -31.29 -8.50
CA SER A 629 11.55 -29.91 -8.16
C SER A 629 12.66 -28.87 -8.47
N THR A 630 13.89 -29.32 -8.73
CA THR A 630 15.06 -28.51 -9.10
C THR A 630 15.26 -28.34 -10.61
N ALA A 631 14.55 -29.06 -11.48
CA ALA A 631 14.72 -28.93 -12.92
C ALA A 631 14.01 -27.67 -13.45
N ALA A 632 14.78 -26.61 -13.67
CA ALA A 632 14.36 -25.57 -14.60
C ALA A 632 14.41 -26.13 -16.02
N SER A 633 13.35 -26.82 -16.47
CA SER A 633 13.27 -27.22 -17.88
C SER A 633 13.28 -25.97 -18.76
N PRO A 634 14.14 -25.91 -19.80
CA PRO A 634 14.07 -24.87 -20.81
C PRO A 634 12.75 -25.04 -21.55
N SER A 635 11.94 -23.98 -21.66
CA SER A 635 10.83 -24.00 -22.61
C SER A 635 11.37 -24.29 -24.01
N PRO A 636 10.77 -25.21 -24.79
CA PRO A 636 11.08 -25.31 -26.21
C PRO A 636 10.74 -23.97 -26.86
N ALA A 637 11.64 -23.50 -27.71
CA ALA A 637 11.47 -22.25 -28.45
C ALA A 637 10.23 -22.34 -29.35
N CYS A 638 9.11 -21.75 -28.93
CA CYS A 638 8.08 -21.35 -29.88
C CYS A 638 8.64 -20.22 -30.74
N ARG A 639 8.85 -20.51 -32.03
CA ARG A 639 9.08 -19.49 -33.06
C ARG A 639 7.94 -18.48 -32.99
N VAL A 640 8.27 -17.25 -32.65
CA VAL A 640 7.34 -16.12 -32.75
C VAL A 640 7.16 -15.82 -34.24
N GLY A 641 5.98 -16.16 -34.77
CA GLY A 641 5.49 -15.61 -36.03
C GLY A 641 5.48 -14.09 -35.93
N ARG A 642 6.06 -13.45 -36.95
CA ARG A 642 6.00 -12.00 -37.13
C ARG A 642 4.58 -11.64 -37.56
N ASP A 643 3.77 -11.18 -36.62
CA ASP A 643 2.55 -10.45 -36.94
C ASP A 643 2.76 -8.96 -36.63
N HIS A 644 2.60 -8.17 -37.68
CA HIS A 644 2.78 -6.73 -37.73
C HIS A 644 1.75 -6.01 -36.84
N ALA A 645 2.13 -5.66 -35.61
CA ALA A 645 1.37 -4.73 -34.79
C ALA A 645 1.71 -3.28 -35.19
N ALA A 646 0.73 -2.63 -35.81
CA ALA A 646 0.76 -1.23 -36.22
C ALA A 646 1.25 -0.29 -35.10
N ALA A 647 2.20 0.56 -35.46
CA ALA A 647 2.75 1.60 -34.62
C ALA A 647 1.65 2.57 -34.15
N THR A 648 1.40 2.62 -32.84
CA THR A 648 0.68 3.74 -32.23
C THR A 648 1.72 4.84 -31.93
N PRO A 649 1.53 6.08 -32.39
CA PRO A 649 2.53 7.13 -32.25
C PRO A 649 2.71 7.49 -30.77
N VAL A 650 3.97 7.50 -30.35
CA VAL A 650 4.43 7.99 -29.06
C VAL A 650 4.07 9.47 -28.98
N ALA A 651 2.99 9.78 -28.25
CA ALA A 651 2.65 11.15 -27.91
C ALA A 651 3.82 11.77 -27.14
N SER A 652 4.41 12.79 -27.75
CA SER A 652 5.48 13.63 -27.28
C SER A 652 5.22 14.14 -25.86
N ALA A 653 6.29 14.19 -25.06
CA ALA A 653 6.26 14.73 -23.71
C ALA A 653 5.80 16.19 -23.75
N GLN A 654 4.57 16.45 -23.33
CA GLN A 654 4.07 17.81 -23.17
C GLN A 654 4.90 18.54 -22.11
N ARG A 655 5.48 19.68 -22.53
CA ARG A 655 5.91 20.75 -21.64
C ARG A 655 4.65 21.46 -21.18
N SER A 656 4.13 21.11 -20.01
CA SER A 656 3.10 21.92 -19.35
C SER A 656 3.79 23.03 -18.57
N ALA A 657 3.47 24.26 -18.96
CA ALA A 657 3.81 25.51 -18.30
C ALA A 657 3.30 25.56 -16.85
N GLY A 658 4.00 26.34 -16.02
CA GLY A 658 3.50 26.91 -14.76
C GLY A 658 3.12 25.94 -13.64
N THR A 659 4.04 25.69 -12.70
CA THR A 659 3.63 25.32 -11.33
C THR A 659 3.91 26.50 -10.42
N CYS A 660 2.84 27.14 -9.91
CA CYS A 660 2.93 28.22 -8.94
C CYS A 660 3.76 27.79 -7.73
N GLY A 661 4.76 28.59 -7.39
CA GLY A 661 5.56 28.46 -6.16
C GLY A 661 4.84 29.05 -4.96
N ALA A 662 3.60 28.65 -4.69
CA ALA A 662 2.91 29.09 -3.49
C ALA A 662 3.68 28.57 -2.25
N PRO A 663 4.02 29.44 -1.28
CA PRO A 663 4.70 29.02 -0.05
C PRO A 663 3.83 28.00 0.68
N THR A 664 4.45 26.93 1.17
CA THR A 664 3.73 25.91 1.94
C THR A 664 3.51 26.37 3.39
N PRO A 665 2.47 25.88 4.11
CA PRO A 665 2.18 26.35 5.48
C PRO A 665 3.30 26.11 6.51
N ASP A 666 4.32 25.32 6.16
CA ASP A 666 5.49 25.06 7.01
C ASP A 666 6.70 25.93 6.66
N GLU A 667 6.69 26.63 5.53
CA GLU A 667 7.80 27.47 5.09
C GLU A 667 7.67 28.86 5.72
N THR A 668 8.73 29.33 6.36
CA THR A 668 8.87 30.74 6.75
C THR A 668 8.79 31.58 5.48
N PRO A 669 7.98 32.65 5.41
CA PRO A 669 7.98 33.56 4.27
C PRO A 669 9.42 34.03 4.03
N THR A 670 9.95 33.80 2.84
CA THR A 670 11.18 34.46 2.41
C THR A 670 10.90 35.95 2.32
N ARG A 671 11.54 36.77 3.17
CA ARG A 671 11.61 38.23 3.00
C ARG A 671 12.30 38.51 1.65
N GLY A 672 11.61 39.25 0.77
CA GLY A 672 12.06 39.68 -0.57
C GLY A 672 11.71 38.67 -1.68
N THR A 673 11.05 39.00 -2.78
CA THR A 673 10.92 40.27 -3.52
C THR A 673 9.48 40.40 -4.03
N THR A 674 8.95 41.62 -4.12
CA THR A 674 7.68 41.94 -4.79
C THR A 674 7.62 41.28 -6.17
N PRO A 675 6.51 40.61 -6.55
CA PRO A 675 6.31 40.20 -7.93
C PRO A 675 6.06 41.44 -8.78
N ASP A 676 6.81 41.58 -9.87
CA ASP A 676 6.59 42.58 -10.89
C ASP A 676 5.12 42.62 -11.30
N ARG A 677 4.55 43.83 -11.22
CA ARG A 677 3.26 44.20 -11.80
C ARG A 677 3.34 43.97 -13.31
N CYS A 678 2.69 42.92 -13.81
CA CYS A 678 2.31 42.88 -15.22
C CYS A 678 1.26 43.96 -15.47
N SER A 679 1.65 44.95 -16.27
CA SER A 679 0.84 45.71 -17.24
C SER A 679 -0.55 46.19 -16.80
N ARG A 680 -0.61 47.50 -16.52
CA ARG A 680 -1.84 48.30 -16.47
C ARG A 680 -2.57 48.22 -17.82
N ASN A 681 -3.87 47.97 -17.76
CA ASN A 681 -4.81 48.23 -18.83
C ASN A 681 -5.13 49.74 -18.79
N PRO A 682 -4.97 50.51 -19.89
CA PRO A 682 -5.26 51.94 -19.91
C PRO A 682 -6.69 52.13 -20.38
N ASP A 683 -7.64 52.24 -19.46
CA ASP A 683 -8.97 52.82 -19.73
C ASP A 683 -9.68 52.99 -18.39
N TYR A 684 -9.58 54.20 -17.81
CA TYR A 684 -10.61 54.97 -17.09
C TYR A 684 -9.95 56.13 -16.31
N PRO A 685 -10.60 57.32 -16.23
CA PRO A 685 -9.94 58.58 -15.95
C PRO A 685 -9.76 58.89 -14.46
N ASP A 686 -8.74 59.73 -14.21
CA ASP A 686 -8.34 60.30 -12.93
C ASP A 686 -9.50 61.00 -12.19
N PHE A 687 -9.63 60.71 -10.90
CA PHE A 687 -10.13 61.66 -9.91
C PHE A 687 -9.09 61.80 -8.81
N ARG A 688 -8.54 63.02 -8.73
CA ARG A 688 -7.58 63.48 -7.74
C ARG A 688 -8.22 63.65 -6.37
N ASP A 689 -7.40 63.37 -5.36
CA ASP A 689 -7.23 64.02 -4.06
C ASP A 689 -8.44 64.67 -3.40
N SER A 690 -8.72 64.26 -2.15
CA SER A 690 -8.63 65.15 -0.98
C SER A 690 -8.81 64.37 0.33
N SER A 691 -7.86 64.59 1.24
CA SER A 691 -7.86 64.34 2.71
C SER A 691 -7.75 62.92 3.25
#